data_AF-A0A8H4KS90-F1
#
_entry.id   AF-A0A8H4KS90-F1
#
_cell.length_a   1.000
_cell.length_b   1.000
_cell.length_c   1.000
_cell.angle_alpha   90.00
_cell.angle_beta   90.00
_cell.angle_gamma   90.00
#
_symmetry.space_group_name_H-M   'P 1'
#
loop_
_entity.id
_entity.type
_entity.pdbx_description
1 polymer ?
#
loop_
_entity_poly.entity_id
_entity_poly.type
_entity_poly.pdbx_seq_one_letter_code
_entity_poly.pdbx_strand_id
1 'polypeptide(L)'
;MSSITAPRIRRTAQNTQFTYNLSRRVNDVQTYPVYSPQGATILIYGHENGVTIAWRGGKRFKTSKKAPQPEKQNGTADDSIMIIDSDDDEPPAKSKTASHYEDKPQFEDEIEDSPFPEIVQTLDLALGTAVLKVAVMPMTPTPAEDAAWGGARVLTEKMVFAVSCVTNDVYVISLPLTPPSPESKARPELRNDLLAGRAGSGAWGESLILLGGQNRHSEGIAINLIMPTATERPGTKSRAVVASHCREASGVLRLWDVPLDAGDKHAKSVEPFQIEYLPSPLTSISFNSTHTTQLLAVSALQGVRIYDFARPSFTDTDATGPFPVQGSWLLSMYQPFARPSSTRKPIIDAAWIAHGRAILILLADGMWGIWDVDGVSPAGSGAALSSKLQPGVKGAALTTFSASGYLEGTSSLRSITTQNKEHTTGEFAPMTPHTRRQATASLSSAITLDRLATIRGGIKVLSLPTSGNAIQDEAVVLWVGGLEHVCVIPGITRFWDSQLRKAAGTIGDIFSGTQPVKMIKLLDLATGLLGERCCGVGLLIEPDHTIAAQEGGLLADVIVLGESRIVVVREGEDGPGKIVGAVANSRRRRLFSKGDKSDAIIVHGKDKRPAKSLFNLSTVKPGTLRLRSASGKHDIADEADATQSPPRPSGPAVGFDFMDTINAAADDTDDFTGRNVEVEMLDIMEIDKTLDSMNGRRGT
;
A
#
# COMPACT_ATOMS: atom_id res chain seq x y z
N MET A 1 -10.08 28.43 -3.69
CA MET A 1 -10.23 28.02 -2.27
C MET A 1 -8.84 27.76 -1.73
N SER A 2 -8.55 28.08 -0.47
CA SER A 2 -7.25 27.77 0.15
C SER A 2 -7.12 26.27 0.43
N SER A 3 -6.02 25.66 0.01
CA SER A 3 -5.59 24.37 0.55
C SER A 3 -5.23 24.56 2.01
N ILE A 4 -5.91 23.88 2.92
CA ILE A 4 -5.56 23.88 4.34
C ILE A 4 -4.25 23.10 4.47
N THR A 5 -3.18 23.78 4.86
CA THR A 5 -1.82 23.21 5.02
C THR A 5 -1.75 22.20 6.15
N ALA A 6 -2.49 22.46 7.23
CA ALA A 6 -2.65 21.56 8.38
C ALA A 6 -3.60 20.38 8.07
N PRO A 7 -3.23 19.14 8.43
CA PRO A 7 -4.10 17.98 8.24
C PRO A 7 -5.30 17.98 9.19
N ARG A 8 -6.43 17.45 8.73
CA ARG A 8 -7.52 17.04 9.63
C ARG A 8 -7.12 15.75 10.34
N ILE A 9 -7.02 15.80 11.67
CA ILE A 9 -6.67 14.63 12.50
C ILE A 9 -7.93 13.84 12.89
N ARG A 10 -7.84 12.51 12.83
CA ARG A 10 -8.76 11.55 13.48
C ARG A 10 -7.91 10.56 14.29
N ARG A 11 -8.28 10.29 15.54
CA ARG A 11 -7.73 9.16 16.30
C ARG A 11 -8.77 8.04 16.37
N THR A 12 -8.32 6.80 16.20
CA THR A 12 -9.11 5.57 16.31
C THR A 12 -8.43 4.65 17.33
N ALA A 13 -9.08 3.56 17.73
CA ALA A 13 -8.47 2.60 18.66
C ALA A 13 -7.22 1.87 18.10
N GLN A 14 -6.99 1.91 16.77
CA GLN A 14 -5.83 1.27 16.14
C GLN A 14 -4.84 2.27 15.55
N ASN A 15 -5.30 3.42 15.08
CA ASN A 15 -4.51 4.32 14.24
C ASN A 15 -4.85 5.81 14.44
N THR A 16 -3.87 6.68 14.18
CA THR A 16 -4.08 8.10 13.96
C THR A 16 -4.04 8.37 12.47
N GLN A 17 -5.03 9.09 11.95
CA GLN A 17 -5.19 9.42 10.54
C GLN A 17 -5.05 10.93 10.34
N PHE A 18 -4.22 11.33 9.38
CA PHE A 18 -3.96 12.71 9.00
C PHE A 18 -4.47 12.93 7.57
N THR A 19 -5.68 13.48 7.43
CA THR A 19 -6.31 13.75 6.12
C THR A 19 -5.90 15.13 5.60
N TYR A 20 -5.15 15.17 4.51
CA TYR A 20 -4.82 16.37 3.74
C TYR A 20 -5.82 16.50 2.57
N ASN A 21 -6.44 17.68 2.42
CA ASN A 21 -7.34 17.97 1.30
C ASN A 21 -6.55 18.60 0.16
N LEU A 22 -6.65 18.05 -1.05
CA LEU A 22 -6.00 18.60 -2.23
C LEU A 22 -6.95 19.53 -3.00
N SER A 23 -6.38 20.42 -3.80
CA SER A 23 -7.12 21.42 -4.58
C SER A 23 -7.65 20.90 -5.93
N ARG A 24 -7.23 19.71 -6.34
CA ARG A 24 -7.52 19.07 -7.65
C ARG A 24 -7.66 17.56 -7.49
N ARG A 25 -8.26 16.91 -8.49
CA ARG A 25 -8.35 15.44 -8.55
C ARG A 25 -7.00 14.83 -8.93
N VAL A 26 -6.61 13.78 -8.23
CA VAL A 26 -5.29 13.12 -8.36
C VAL A 26 -5.41 11.76 -9.04
N ASN A 27 -4.42 11.43 -9.88
CA ASN A 27 -4.34 10.20 -10.64
C ASN A 27 -3.30 9.21 -10.08
N ASP A 28 -2.20 9.72 -9.52
CA ASP A 28 -1.12 8.93 -8.90
C ASP A 28 -0.31 9.80 -7.91
N VAL A 29 0.30 9.16 -6.90
CA VAL A 29 1.16 9.80 -5.89
C VAL A 29 2.35 8.90 -5.58
N GLN A 30 3.55 9.49 -5.50
CA GLN A 30 4.74 8.82 -4.95
C GLN A 30 5.40 9.67 -3.86
N THR A 31 5.95 9.02 -2.84
CA THR A 31 6.91 9.62 -1.90
C THR A 31 8.27 9.68 -2.61
N TYR A 32 8.91 10.85 -2.68
CA TYR A 32 10.30 10.92 -3.16
C TYR A 32 11.24 10.38 -2.06
N PRO A 33 12.23 9.54 -2.40
CA PRO A 33 13.03 8.84 -1.39
C PRO A 33 14.04 9.74 -0.66
N VAL A 34 14.52 10.83 -1.28
CA VAL A 34 15.44 11.76 -0.62
C VAL A 34 14.65 12.80 0.18
N TYR A 35 14.96 12.95 1.46
CA TYR A 35 14.44 14.05 2.27
C TYR A 35 15.06 15.39 1.83
N SER A 36 14.24 16.43 1.73
CA SER A 36 14.75 17.79 1.47
C SER A 36 15.73 18.26 2.56
N PRO A 37 16.68 19.18 2.27
CA PRO A 37 17.68 19.65 3.25
C PRO A 37 17.13 20.24 4.56
N GLN A 38 15.84 20.60 4.61
CA GLN A 38 15.16 21.07 5.82
C GLN A 38 14.54 19.95 6.68
N GLY A 39 14.68 18.68 6.27
CA GLY A 39 14.07 17.51 6.91
C GLY A 39 12.63 17.21 6.46
N ALA A 40 12.10 17.86 5.42
CA ALA A 40 10.73 17.60 4.96
C ALA A 40 10.68 16.39 4.00
N THR A 41 9.70 15.51 4.21
CA THR A 41 9.32 14.43 3.27
C THR A 41 8.66 15.05 2.05
N ILE A 42 9.07 14.65 0.85
CA ILE A 42 8.54 15.20 -0.41
C ILE A 42 7.50 14.23 -0.99
N LEU A 43 6.29 14.71 -1.25
CA LEU A 43 5.22 13.98 -1.93
C LEU A 43 5.00 14.58 -3.32
N ILE A 44 5.00 13.74 -4.35
CA ILE A 44 4.82 14.16 -5.76
C ILE A 44 3.51 13.55 -6.26
N TYR A 45 2.55 14.36 -6.70
CA TYR A 45 1.23 13.90 -7.14
C TYR A 45 0.81 14.46 -8.52
N GLY A 46 0.40 13.55 -9.40
CA GLY A 46 -0.08 13.86 -10.75
C GLY A 46 -1.58 14.17 -10.76
N HIS A 47 -1.97 15.22 -11.47
CA HIS A 47 -3.35 15.71 -11.56
C HIS A 47 -3.70 16.16 -12.99
N GLU A 48 -4.94 16.61 -13.18
CA GLU A 48 -5.57 16.98 -14.46
C GLU A 48 -4.86 18.06 -15.32
N ASN A 49 -3.85 18.75 -14.79
CA ASN A 49 -3.17 19.89 -15.44
C ASN A 49 -1.63 19.82 -15.35
N GLY A 50 -1.08 18.79 -14.70
CA GLY A 50 0.36 18.69 -14.44
C GLY A 50 0.68 17.87 -13.20
N VAL A 51 1.76 18.25 -12.51
CA VAL A 51 2.23 17.59 -11.29
C VAL A 51 2.47 18.61 -10.18
N THR A 52 2.04 18.31 -8.97
CA THR A 52 2.32 19.13 -7.78
C THR A 52 3.29 18.40 -6.85
N ILE A 53 4.29 19.13 -6.37
CA ILE A 53 5.26 18.70 -5.36
C ILE A 53 4.86 19.32 -4.03
N ALA A 54 4.81 18.56 -2.95
CA ALA A 54 4.48 19.03 -1.60
C ALA A 54 5.54 18.60 -0.58
N TRP A 55 6.07 19.57 0.16
CA TRP A 55 7.04 19.35 1.24
C TRP A 55 6.29 19.28 2.57
N ARG A 56 6.32 18.11 3.21
CA ARG A 56 5.58 17.76 4.43
C ARG A 56 6.53 17.58 5.61
N GLY A 57 6.26 18.27 6.73
CA GLY A 57 7.14 18.30 7.90
C GLY A 57 8.43 19.09 7.67
N GLY A 58 9.44 18.83 8.51
CA GLY A 58 10.71 19.55 8.49
C GLY A 58 10.61 21.00 8.97
N LYS A 59 11.72 21.74 8.89
CA LYS A 59 11.83 23.14 9.31
C LYS A 59 10.96 24.04 8.43
N ARG A 60 10.23 24.97 9.06
CA ARG A 60 9.46 26.02 8.37
C ARG A 60 10.38 27.16 7.91
N PHE A 61 9.90 27.99 6.99
CA PHE A 61 10.61 29.22 6.60
C PHE A 61 10.60 30.25 7.74
N LYS A 62 11.73 30.94 7.99
CA LYS A 62 11.75 32.04 8.96
C LYS A 62 10.75 33.11 8.57
N THR A 63 9.88 33.50 9.50
CA THR A 63 8.92 34.57 9.26
C THR A 63 9.62 35.90 8.97
N SER A 64 9.44 36.43 7.77
CA SER A 64 9.96 37.73 7.36
C SER A 64 9.38 38.82 8.27
N LYS A 65 10.18 39.33 9.23
CA LYS A 65 9.79 40.51 10.02
C LYS A 65 9.57 41.66 9.04
N LYS A 66 8.32 42.06 8.84
CA LYS A 66 8.02 43.35 8.20
C LYS A 66 8.80 44.41 8.97
N ALA A 67 9.65 45.16 8.26
CA ALA A 67 10.18 46.39 8.81
C ALA A 67 8.98 47.24 9.30
N PRO A 68 9.07 47.89 10.47
CA PRO A 68 7.98 48.74 10.95
C PRO A 68 7.67 49.76 9.88
N GLN A 69 6.41 49.81 9.42
CA GLN A 69 6.00 50.84 8.48
C GLN A 69 6.21 52.20 9.18
N PRO A 70 6.81 53.20 8.52
CA PRO A 70 6.87 54.54 9.10
C PRO A 70 5.44 54.98 9.37
N GLU A 71 5.14 55.32 10.63
CA GLU A 71 3.80 55.73 11.03
C GLU A 71 3.39 56.95 10.22
N LYS A 72 2.22 56.90 9.58
CA LYS A 72 1.65 58.05 8.87
C LYS A 72 1.14 59.07 9.88
N GLN A 73 2.05 59.87 10.44
CA GLN A 73 1.68 61.08 11.15
C GLN A 73 1.07 62.08 10.15
N ASN A 74 -0.20 62.40 10.34
CA ASN A 74 -0.82 63.54 9.66
C ASN A 74 -0.27 64.82 10.29
N GLY A 75 0.52 65.59 9.53
CA GLY A 75 1.02 66.92 9.90
C GLY A 75 1.07 67.79 8.65
N THR A 76 0.57 69.02 8.76
CA THR A 76 0.43 69.95 7.63
C THR A 76 1.62 70.90 7.52
N ALA A 77 2.10 71.09 6.28
CA ALA A 77 2.80 72.26 5.75
C ALA A 77 4.01 72.83 6.51
N ASP A 78 5.12 73.03 5.79
CA ASP A 78 5.38 74.41 5.34
C ASP A 78 6.19 74.45 4.02
N ASP A 79 6.28 75.64 3.43
CA ASP A 79 6.85 75.91 2.10
C ASP A 79 8.38 75.83 2.04
N SER A 80 8.93 75.42 0.90
CA SER A 80 10.38 75.40 0.61
C SER A 80 10.71 75.45 -0.89
N ILE A 81 10.11 76.39 -1.63
CA ILE A 81 10.60 76.77 -2.96
C ILE A 81 12.00 77.40 -2.85
N MET A 82 13.03 76.68 -3.31
CA MET A 82 14.27 77.27 -3.82
C MET A 82 14.66 76.59 -5.14
N ILE A 83 14.91 77.41 -6.15
CA ILE A 83 15.19 77.07 -7.55
C ILE A 83 16.71 77.01 -7.76
N ILE A 84 17.21 76.23 -8.74
CA ILE A 84 18.27 76.62 -9.70
C ILE A 84 18.50 75.50 -10.74
N ASP A 85 18.59 75.92 -12.01
CA ASP A 85 19.17 75.36 -13.25
C ASP A 85 19.41 73.83 -13.36
N SER A 86 18.93 73.12 -14.39
CA SER A 86 19.12 73.33 -15.85
C SER A 86 20.58 73.20 -16.31
N ASP A 87 21.00 71.97 -16.60
CA ASP A 87 21.76 71.68 -17.83
C ASP A 87 21.36 70.27 -18.33
N ASP A 88 21.45 70.02 -19.65
CA ASP A 88 20.76 68.92 -20.34
C ASP A 88 21.68 68.17 -21.32
N ASP A 89 22.45 67.19 -20.82
CA ASP A 89 23.12 66.17 -21.64
C ASP A 89 23.57 64.93 -20.80
N GLU A 90 22.63 64.19 -20.20
CA GLU A 90 22.95 62.89 -19.55
C GLU A 90 22.78 61.72 -20.53
N PRO A 91 23.84 60.95 -20.86
CA PRO A 91 23.75 59.85 -21.83
C PRO A 91 22.84 58.74 -21.29
N PRO A 92 22.02 58.09 -22.16
CA PRO A 92 20.88 57.28 -21.75
C PRO A 92 21.29 56.20 -20.74
N ALA A 93 20.74 56.33 -19.53
CA ALA A 93 21.07 55.49 -18.39
C ALA A 93 21.01 54.01 -18.77
N LYS A 94 22.17 53.33 -18.70
CA LYS A 94 22.30 51.91 -19.04
C LYS A 94 21.20 51.12 -18.33
N SER A 95 20.33 50.50 -19.12
CA SER A 95 19.21 49.73 -18.60
C SER A 95 19.72 48.75 -17.55
N LYS A 96 19.24 48.91 -16.31
CA LYS A 96 19.57 48.00 -15.21
C LYS A 96 19.02 46.63 -15.59
N THR A 97 19.87 45.79 -16.18
CA THR A 97 19.60 44.37 -16.41
C THR A 97 19.11 43.79 -15.09
N ALA A 98 17.85 43.34 -15.06
CA ALA A 98 17.21 42.90 -13.83
C ALA A 98 18.11 41.86 -13.14
N SER A 99 18.50 42.15 -11.89
CA SER A 99 19.37 41.27 -11.12
C SER A 99 18.69 39.91 -10.99
N HIS A 100 19.31 38.88 -11.58
CA HIS A 100 18.79 37.53 -11.60
C HIS A 100 18.45 37.08 -10.17
N TYR A 101 17.15 36.91 -9.89
CA TYR A 101 16.69 36.57 -8.55
C TYR A 101 17.24 35.20 -8.15
N GLU A 102 18.07 35.18 -7.10
CA GLU A 102 18.69 33.98 -6.56
C GLU A 102 17.95 33.59 -5.28
N ASP A 103 17.15 32.52 -5.34
CA ASP A 103 16.31 32.12 -4.21
C ASP A 103 17.16 31.52 -3.09
N LYS A 104 17.23 32.22 -1.95
CA LYS A 104 18.00 31.83 -0.76
C LYS A 104 17.06 31.64 0.43
N PRO A 105 16.23 30.57 0.43
CA PRO A 105 15.26 30.31 1.50
C PRO A 105 15.97 30.10 2.84
N GLN A 106 15.49 30.80 3.87
CA GLN A 106 15.97 30.67 5.24
C GLN A 106 14.94 29.90 6.07
N PHE A 107 15.40 28.89 6.81
CA PHE A 107 14.58 28.00 7.62
C PHE A 107 14.81 28.22 9.11
N GLU A 108 13.79 28.01 9.92
CA GLU A 108 13.84 28.15 11.38
C GLU A 108 14.90 27.22 12.00
N ASP A 109 15.59 27.71 13.03
CA ASP A 109 16.81 27.07 13.52
C ASP A 109 16.52 25.73 14.23
N GLU A 110 15.35 25.64 14.87
CA GLU A 110 14.76 24.43 15.45
C GLU A 110 13.55 23.96 14.63
N ILE A 111 13.18 22.68 14.76
CA ILE A 111 11.89 22.18 14.28
C ILE A 111 10.90 22.37 15.44
N GLU A 112 9.81 23.11 15.23
CA GLU A 112 8.71 23.13 16.21
C GLU A 112 8.13 21.71 16.32
N ASP A 113 8.13 21.14 17.53
CA ASP A 113 7.64 19.78 17.84
C ASP A 113 6.10 19.70 17.76
N SER A 114 5.59 19.94 16.55
CA SER A 114 4.20 19.70 16.19
C SER A 114 4.00 18.20 15.99
N PRO A 115 3.13 17.53 16.76
CA PRO A 115 2.79 16.13 16.53
C PRO A 115 2.00 15.92 15.21
N PHE A 116 1.78 16.99 14.45
CA PHE A 116 1.02 17.04 13.20
C PHE A 116 1.89 17.68 12.10
N PRO A 117 2.59 16.88 11.27
CA PRO A 117 3.45 17.39 10.21
C PRO A 117 2.63 18.09 9.11
N GLU A 118 2.79 19.41 9.03
CA GLU A 118 2.11 20.29 8.10
C GLU A 118 2.74 20.23 6.69
N ILE A 119 2.00 20.63 5.65
CA ILE A 119 2.60 20.90 4.34
C ILE A 119 3.21 22.31 4.37
N VAL A 120 4.53 22.39 4.46
CA VAL A 120 5.32 23.65 4.56
C VAL A 120 5.35 24.40 3.25
N GLN A 121 5.36 23.70 2.11
CA GLN A 121 5.30 24.32 0.78
C GLN A 121 4.68 23.37 -0.26
N THR A 122 4.06 23.94 -1.30
CA THR A 122 3.59 23.24 -2.50
C THR A 122 4.08 23.92 -3.78
N LEU A 123 4.54 23.19 -4.79
CA LEU A 123 4.87 23.74 -6.11
C LEU A 123 4.06 23.01 -7.19
N ASP A 124 3.24 23.76 -7.91
CA ASP A 124 2.40 23.27 -9.01
C ASP A 124 3.12 23.49 -10.34
N LEU A 125 3.55 22.40 -10.98
CA LEU A 125 4.15 22.41 -12.31
C LEU A 125 3.05 22.11 -13.35
N ALA A 126 2.40 23.16 -13.80
CA ALA A 126 1.39 23.07 -14.85
C ALA A 126 2.03 22.72 -16.21
N LEU A 127 1.71 21.51 -16.69
CA LEU A 127 2.10 20.95 -17.98
C LEU A 127 1.03 21.21 -19.06
N GLY A 128 -0.16 21.70 -18.68
CA GLY A 128 -1.31 21.88 -19.59
C GLY A 128 -1.98 20.57 -20.03
N THR A 129 -1.58 19.45 -19.44
CA THR A 129 -2.05 18.09 -19.76
C THR A 129 -2.14 17.26 -18.48
N ALA A 130 -3.03 16.27 -18.44
CA ALA A 130 -3.24 15.44 -17.26
C ALA A 130 -2.10 14.42 -17.08
N VAL A 131 -1.41 14.47 -15.94
CA VAL A 131 -0.42 13.45 -15.55
C VAL A 131 -1.16 12.23 -14.99
N LEU A 132 -0.94 11.07 -15.60
CA LEU A 132 -1.59 9.80 -15.27
C LEU A 132 -0.78 8.94 -14.31
N LYS A 133 0.56 9.04 -14.36
CA LYS A 133 1.50 8.30 -13.51
C LYS A 133 2.71 9.13 -13.13
N VAL A 134 3.27 8.83 -11.96
CA VAL A 134 4.50 9.39 -11.42
C VAL A 134 5.42 8.24 -11.02
N ALA A 135 6.69 8.29 -11.40
CA ALA A 135 7.72 7.32 -10.99
C ALA A 135 8.92 8.01 -10.33
N VAL A 136 9.40 7.39 -9.27
CA VAL A 136 10.60 7.78 -8.50
C VAL A 136 11.56 6.58 -8.45
N MET A 137 12.84 6.82 -8.15
CA MET A 137 13.85 5.76 -8.11
C MET A 137 13.63 4.79 -6.93
N PRO A 138 13.91 3.48 -7.08
CA PRO A 138 13.74 2.48 -6.03
C PRO A 138 14.86 2.55 -4.97
N MET A 139 14.84 3.61 -4.17
CA MET A 139 15.90 4.00 -3.22
C MET A 139 15.37 3.97 -1.77
N THR A 140 16.20 3.47 -0.84
CA THR A 140 15.98 3.56 0.61
C THR A 140 15.91 5.03 1.05
N PRO A 141 14.92 5.44 1.88
CA PRO A 141 14.79 6.82 2.31
C PRO A 141 16.03 7.35 3.03
N THR A 142 16.56 8.48 2.55
CA THR A 142 17.89 9.00 2.91
C THR A 142 17.91 10.53 3.00
N PRO A 143 18.78 11.14 3.82
CA PRO A 143 18.97 12.59 3.83
C PRO A 143 19.69 13.05 2.55
N ALA A 144 19.53 14.32 2.20
CA ALA A 144 20.11 14.89 0.97
C ALA A 144 21.64 14.75 0.88
N GLU A 145 22.36 14.70 1.99
CA GLU A 145 23.82 14.52 2.00
C GLU A 145 24.28 13.10 1.60
N ASP A 146 23.53 12.07 2.03
CA ASP A 146 23.80 10.66 1.67
C ASP A 146 23.25 10.28 0.29
N ALA A 147 22.43 11.14 -0.33
CA ALA A 147 21.71 10.86 -1.58
C ALA A 147 22.60 10.70 -2.83
N ALA A 148 23.94 10.84 -2.71
CA ALA A 148 24.93 10.65 -3.77
C ALA A 148 25.13 9.19 -4.23
N TRP A 149 24.07 8.36 -4.15
CA TRP A 149 24.03 6.97 -4.57
C TRP A 149 24.60 6.81 -5.99
N GLY A 150 25.53 5.86 -6.18
CA GLY A 150 26.08 5.54 -7.50
C GLY A 150 26.85 6.67 -8.18
N GLY A 151 27.33 7.66 -7.41
CA GLY A 151 28.06 8.83 -7.91
C GLY A 151 27.16 9.96 -8.43
N ALA A 152 25.83 9.80 -8.40
CA ALA A 152 24.89 10.79 -8.90
C ALA A 152 24.71 11.97 -7.93
N ARG A 153 25.74 12.83 -7.82
CA ARG A 153 25.73 14.03 -6.96
C ARG A 153 24.56 14.97 -7.25
N VAL A 154 23.99 14.92 -8.45
CA VAL A 154 22.75 15.64 -8.81
C VAL A 154 21.61 15.36 -7.82
N LEU A 155 21.53 14.13 -7.28
CA LEU A 155 20.50 13.72 -6.32
C LEU A 155 20.66 14.32 -4.91
N THR A 156 21.79 14.97 -4.59
CA THR A 156 21.97 15.70 -3.31
C THR A 156 21.43 17.12 -3.37
N GLU A 157 21.19 17.66 -4.58
CA GLU A 157 20.72 19.03 -4.81
C GLU A 157 19.34 19.08 -5.49
N LYS A 158 19.03 18.10 -6.33
CA LYS A 158 17.81 18.04 -7.14
C LYS A 158 17.08 16.70 -6.99
N MET A 159 15.76 16.75 -6.91
CA MET A 159 14.92 15.58 -7.15
C MET A 159 14.86 15.28 -8.65
N VAL A 160 14.81 13.99 -9.00
CA VAL A 160 14.67 13.51 -10.39
C VAL A 160 13.57 12.46 -10.44
N PHE A 161 12.52 12.72 -11.20
CA PHE A 161 11.35 11.83 -11.31
C PHE A 161 10.81 11.81 -12.75
N ALA A 162 10.06 10.77 -13.09
CA ALA A 162 9.40 10.65 -14.39
C ALA A 162 7.88 10.77 -14.26
N VAL A 163 7.22 11.34 -15.27
CA VAL A 163 5.76 11.48 -15.37
C VAL A 163 5.25 11.08 -16.75
N SER A 164 4.08 10.42 -16.83
CA SER A 164 3.39 10.14 -18.09
C SER A 164 2.09 10.94 -18.21
N CYS A 165 1.85 11.49 -19.40
CA CYS A 165 0.71 12.36 -19.68
C CYS A 165 -0.34 11.67 -20.55
N VAL A 166 -1.59 12.13 -20.47
CA VAL A 166 -2.70 11.63 -21.30
C VAL A 166 -2.49 11.88 -22.80
N THR A 167 -1.66 12.85 -23.15
CA THR A 167 -1.21 13.23 -24.51
C THR A 167 -0.20 12.26 -25.13
N ASN A 168 0.12 11.15 -24.46
CA ASN A 168 1.16 10.16 -24.79
C ASN A 168 2.60 10.59 -24.44
N ASP A 169 2.83 11.86 -24.12
CA ASP A 169 4.15 12.34 -23.69
C ASP A 169 4.61 11.69 -22.38
N VAL A 170 5.91 11.42 -22.27
CA VAL A 170 6.57 11.10 -20.99
C VAL A 170 7.72 12.08 -20.78
N TYR A 171 7.81 12.64 -19.58
CA TYR A 171 8.84 13.61 -19.22
C TYR A 171 9.68 13.10 -18.06
N VAL A 172 11.00 13.27 -18.14
CA VAL A 172 11.85 13.31 -16.94
C VAL A 172 11.92 14.75 -16.46
N ILE A 173 11.61 14.96 -15.18
CA ILE A 173 11.64 16.26 -14.52
C ILE A 173 12.74 16.23 -13.48
N SER A 174 13.62 17.23 -13.52
CA SER A 174 14.52 17.57 -12.41
C SER A 174 14.13 18.91 -11.81
N LEU A 175 14.21 19.04 -10.48
CA LEU A 175 13.79 20.21 -9.70
C LEU A 175 14.66 20.30 -8.43
N PRO A 176 15.02 21.49 -7.89
CA PRO A 176 15.73 21.59 -6.61
C PRO A 176 15.01 20.85 -5.46
N LEU A 177 15.77 20.19 -4.57
CA LEU A 177 15.21 19.52 -3.37
C LEU A 177 14.66 20.52 -2.35
N THR A 178 15.29 21.70 -2.27
CA THR A 178 14.87 22.78 -1.38
C THR A 178 13.62 23.47 -1.96
N PRO A 179 12.53 23.64 -1.18
CA PRO A 179 11.33 24.30 -1.66
C PRO A 179 11.58 25.78 -1.98
N PRO A 180 10.91 26.36 -3.00
CA PRO A 180 11.00 27.77 -3.31
C PRO A 180 10.46 28.62 -2.15
N SER A 181 11.08 29.77 -1.91
CA SER A 181 10.69 30.64 -0.79
C SER A 181 9.32 31.30 -1.02
N PRO A 182 8.66 31.78 0.06
CA PRO A 182 7.45 32.60 -0.06
C PRO A 182 7.66 33.89 -0.87
N GLU A 183 8.87 34.46 -0.84
CA GLU A 183 9.24 35.67 -1.59
C GLU A 183 9.42 35.37 -3.08
N SER A 184 10.09 34.26 -3.41
CA SER A 184 10.20 33.72 -4.77
C SER A 184 8.81 33.52 -5.41
N LYS A 185 7.89 32.91 -4.66
CA LYS A 185 6.47 32.78 -5.04
C LYS A 185 5.67 34.08 -5.11
N ALA A 186 6.14 35.15 -4.47
CA ALA A 186 5.46 36.45 -4.51
C ALA A 186 5.80 37.25 -5.78
N ARG A 187 6.83 36.86 -6.54
CA ARG A 187 7.25 37.50 -7.80
C ARG A 187 6.06 37.64 -8.77
N PRO A 188 5.80 38.83 -9.35
CA PRO A 188 4.66 39.05 -10.24
C PRO A 188 4.74 38.21 -11.52
N GLU A 189 5.95 37.99 -12.03
CA GLU A 189 6.28 37.11 -13.14
C GLU A 189 5.72 35.70 -12.90
N LEU A 190 6.06 35.11 -11.75
CA LEU A 190 5.69 33.74 -11.38
C LEU A 190 4.24 33.64 -10.90
N ARG A 191 3.66 34.70 -10.33
CA ARG A 191 2.24 34.74 -9.95
C ARG A 191 1.31 34.62 -11.14
N ASN A 192 1.69 35.17 -12.29
CA ASN A 192 0.95 35.00 -13.53
C ASN A 192 1.19 33.59 -14.12
N ASP A 193 2.43 33.10 -14.09
CA ASP A 193 2.81 31.80 -14.68
C ASP A 193 2.34 30.57 -13.88
N LEU A 194 2.15 30.70 -12.55
CA LEU A 194 1.54 29.66 -11.68
C LEU A 194 0.13 29.22 -12.11
N LEU A 195 -0.52 29.96 -13.03
CA LEU A 195 -1.74 29.54 -13.73
C LEU A 195 -1.62 29.57 -15.27
N ALA A 196 -0.52 30.09 -15.84
CA ALA A 196 -0.30 30.21 -17.29
C ALA A 196 0.66 29.16 -17.89
N GLY A 197 1.29 28.33 -17.05
CA GLY A 197 1.64 26.96 -17.38
C GLY A 197 2.76 26.76 -18.41
N ARG A 198 3.98 27.18 -18.05
CA ARG A 198 5.21 26.70 -18.71
C ARG A 198 6.17 26.01 -17.75
N ALA A 199 5.80 24.81 -17.30
CA ALA A 199 6.80 23.86 -16.78
C ALA A 199 7.87 23.60 -17.85
N GLY A 200 9.15 23.65 -17.47
CA GLY A 200 10.28 23.61 -18.42
C GLY A 200 10.70 25.00 -18.92
N SER A 201 10.17 26.08 -18.34
CA SER A 201 10.72 27.43 -18.49
C SER A 201 12.02 27.62 -17.70
N GLY A 202 12.28 26.77 -16.71
CA GLY A 202 13.40 26.90 -15.77
C GLY A 202 13.15 27.92 -14.67
N ALA A 203 11.92 28.46 -14.57
CA ALA A 203 11.56 29.53 -13.66
C ALA A 203 11.67 29.16 -12.16
N TRP A 204 11.63 27.86 -11.85
CA TRP A 204 11.85 27.30 -10.51
C TRP A 204 13.16 26.50 -10.42
N GLY A 205 14.06 26.66 -11.40
CA GLY A 205 15.27 25.84 -11.55
C GLY A 205 14.99 24.43 -12.07
N GLU A 206 13.78 24.19 -12.61
CA GLU A 206 13.37 22.90 -13.16
C GLU A 206 13.94 22.67 -14.57
N SER A 207 14.08 21.40 -14.95
CA SER A 207 14.39 21.00 -16.32
C SER A 207 13.55 19.79 -16.72
N LEU A 208 12.98 19.85 -17.93
CA LEU A 208 12.13 18.83 -18.53
C LEU A 208 12.84 18.20 -19.73
N ILE A 209 12.90 16.87 -19.77
CA ILE A 209 13.39 16.10 -20.91
C ILE A 209 12.22 15.27 -21.44
N LEU A 210 11.77 15.55 -22.66
CA LEU A 210 10.74 14.79 -23.36
C LEU A 210 11.31 13.45 -23.87
N LEU A 211 10.57 12.36 -23.62
CA LEU A 211 10.87 11.02 -24.10
C LEU A 211 9.93 10.65 -25.26
N GLY A 212 10.51 10.37 -26.41
CA GLY A 212 9.82 10.18 -27.69
C GLY A 212 9.35 8.76 -27.97
N GLY A 213 8.84 8.55 -29.18
CA GLY A 213 8.51 7.22 -29.71
C GLY A 213 7.21 6.57 -29.20
N GLN A 214 6.35 7.25 -28.43
CA GLN A 214 5.04 6.72 -27.97
C GLN A 214 3.86 7.13 -28.86
N ASN A 215 3.05 6.15 -29.29
CA ASN A 215 1.79 6.40 -30.02
C ASN A 215 0.54 6.32 -29.12
N ARG A 216 0.69 5.87 -27.86
CA ARG A 216 -0.36 5.78 -26.83
C ARG A 216 0.25 5.98 -25.45
N HIS A 217 -0.48 6.65 -24.57
CA HIS A 217 -0.07 6.92 -23.19
C HIS A 217 0.35 5.66 -22.43
N SER A 218 1.37 5.84 -21.59
CA SER A 218 1.85 4.79 -20.69
C SER A 218 0.82 4.50 -19.60
N GLU A 219 0.46 3.22 -19.43
CA GLU A 219 -0.36 2.77 -18.29
C GLU A 219 0.45 2.63 -17.00
N GLY A 220 1.77 2.46 -17.13
CA GLY A 220 2.73 2.48 -16.03
C GLY A 220 4.12 2.90 -16.52
N ILE A 221 4.88 3.51 -15.60
CA ILE A 221 6.26 3.98 -15.78
C ILE A 221 7.10 3.59 -14.57
N ALA A 222 8.40 3.43 -14.77
CA ALA A 222 9.41 3.26 -13.73
C ALA A 222 10.68 4.04 -14.12
N ILE A 223 11.48 4.44 -13.15
CA ILE A 223 12.80 5.09 -13.34
C ILE A 223 13.81 4.46 -12.40
N ASN A 224 15.05 4.27 -12.86
CA ASN A 224 16.17 3.83 -12.02
C ASN A 224 17.46 4.55 -12.40
N LEU A 225 18.42 4.58 -11.49
CA LEU A 225 19.75 5.12 -11.71
C LEU A 225 20.70 3.99 -12.14
N ILE A 226 21.41 4.19 -13.25
CA ILE A 226 22.48 3.29 -13.70
C ILE A 226 23.82 3.93 -13.36
N MET A 227 24.63 3.15 -12.63
CA MET A 227 25.97 3.55 -12.21
C MET A 227 26.95 3.31 -13.36
N PRO A 228 27.87 4.25 -13.63
CA PRO A 228 29.02 3.98 -14.49
C PRO A 228 29.81 2.77 -13.98
N THR A 229 30.04 1.80 -14.85
CA THR A 229 30.89 0.64 -14.55
C THR A 229 32.36 1.05 -14.48
N ALA A 230 33.16 0.39 -13.64
CA ALA A 230 34.59 0.69 -13.50
C ALA A 230 35.43 0.41 -14.77
N THR A 231 34.82 -0.21 -15.79
CA THR A 231 35.35 -0.42 -17.14
C THR A 231 35.15 0.77 -18.08
N GLU A 232 34.31 1.74 -17.71
CA GLU A 232 34.10 2.97 -18.48
C GLU A 232 35.24 3.99 -18.27
N ARG A 233 35.30 4.98 -19.16
CA ARG A 233 36.33 6.03 -19.08
C ARG A 233 36.10 6.91 -17.85
N PRO A 234 37.15 7.27 -17.08
CA PRO A 234 37.00 8.18 -15.94
C PRO A 234 36.37 9.50 -16.40
N GLY A 235 35.20 9.81 -15.86
CA GLY A 235 34.35 10.92 -16.31
C GLY A 235 33.05 10.53 -17.00
N THR A 236 32.67 9.24 -17.07
CA THR A 236 31.30 8.87 -17.47
C THR A 236 30.26 9.39 -16.47
N LYS A 237 29.21 9.99 -17.03
CA LYS A 237 28.14 10.71 -16.31
C LYS A 237 27.10 9.75 -15.77
N SER A 238 26.44 10.11 -14.67
CA SER A 238 25.29 9.37 -14.14
C SER A 238 24.09 9.41 -15.11
N ARG A 239 23.43 8.26 -15.29
CA ARG A 239 22.34 8.06 -16.25
C ARG A 239 21.11 7.52 -15.54
N ALA A 240 19.92 8.05 -15.85
CA ALA A 240 18.67 7.42 -15.49
C ALA A 240 18.16 6.58 -16.66
N VAL A 241 17.73 5.36 -16.39
CA VAL A 241 16.94 4.58 -17.35
C VAL A 241 15.47 4.67 -16.94
N VAL A 242 14.63 5.09 -17.88
CA VAL A 242 13.17 5.14 -17.72
C VAL A 242 12.59 3.98 -18.52
N ALA A 243 11.69 3.23 -17.90
CA ALA A 243 10.89 2.21 -18.57
C ALA A 243 9.41 2.61 -18.56
N SER A 244 8.66 2.23 -19.60
CA SER A 244 7.20 2.40 -19.65
C SER A 244 6.51 1.25 -20.37
N HIS A 245 5.22 1.05 -20.10
CA HIS A 245 4.37 0.16 -20.89
C HIS A 245 3.05 0.81 -21.30
N CYS A 246 2.55 0.48 -22.50
CA CYS A 246 1.25 0.94 -23.00
C CYS A 246 0.50 -0.18 -23.76
N ARG A 247 -0.82 0.01 -23.96
CA ARG A 247 -1.69 -0.89 -24.76
C ARG A 247 -1.64 -0.56 -26.26
N GLU A 248 -0.45 -0.42 -26.79
CA GLU A 248 -0.21 -0.37 -28.23
C GLU A 248 -0.09 -1.81 -28.77
N ALA A 249 -0.80 -2.13 -29.85
CA ALA A 249 -0.96 -3.50 -30.34
C ALA A 249 -1.34 -4.50 -29.22
N SER A 250 -0.55 -5.56 -29.02
CA SER A 250 -0.70 -6.55 -27.95
C SER A 250 -0.05 -6.14 -26.62
N GLY A 251 0.53 -4.94 -26.55
CA GLY A 251 1.34 -4.43 -25.44
C GLY A 251 2.75 -4.11 -25.93
N VAL A 252 3.32 -2.98 -25.49
CA VAL A 252 4.71 -2.59 -25.78
C VAL A 252 5.38 -2.11 -24.50
N LEU A 253 6.62 -2.58 -24.27
CA LEU A 253 7.57 -2.05 -23.29
C LEU A 253 8.59 -1.17 -24.04
N ARG A 254 8.92 0.00 -23.50
CA ARG A 254 9.93 0.92 -24.05
C ARG A 254 10.91 1.36 -22.96
N LEU A 255 12.18 1.52 -23.32
CA LEU A 255 13.21 2.04 -22.42
C LEU A 255 13.97 3.22 -23.05
N TRP A 256 14.19 4.27 -22.26
CA TRP A 256 15.00 5.45 -22.61
C TRP A 256 16.19 5.56 -21.66
N ASP A 257 17.29 6.07 -22.19
CA ASP A 257 18.55 6.27 -21.47
C ASP A 257 18.83 7.78 -21.42
N VAL A 258 18.75 8.36 -20.22
CA VAL A 258 18.63 9.81 -19.99
C VAL A 258 19.82 10.28 -19.15
N PRO A 259 20.72 11.12 -19.69
CA PRO A 259 21.80 11.73 -18.90
C PRO A 259 21.20 12.71 -17.86
N LEU A 260 21.77 12.76 -16.66
CA LEU A 260 21.28 13.61 -15.56
C LEU A 260 22.06 14.92 -15.39
N ASP A 261 22.97 15.22 -16.31
CA ASP A 261 23.95 16.30 -16.19
C ASP A 261 23.36 17.68 -16.47
N ALA A 262 23.59 18.64 -15.56
CA ALA A 262 23.04 20.00 -15.64
C ALA A 262 23.61 20.90 -16.77
N GLY A 263 24.57 20.39 -17.56
CA GLY A 263 25.26 21.17 -18.61
C GLY A 263 24.67 21.04 -20.02
N ASP A 264 23.91 19.98 -20.30
CA ASP A 264 23.44 19.67 -21.65
C ASP A 264 22.06 20.29 -21.92
N LYS A 265 21.98 21.22 -22.89
CA LYS A 265 20.69 21.79 -23.33
C LYS A 265 19.92 20.78 -24.18
N HIS A 266 19.07 19.99 -23.53
CA HIS A 266 18.20 18.97 -24.16
C HIS A 266 17.06 19.57 -25.01
N ALA A 267 17.42 20.24 -26.09
CA ALA A 267 16.48 20.83 -27.07
C ALA A 267 15.91 19.80 -28.08
N LYS A 268 16.07 18.50 -27.81
CA LYS A 268 15.55 17.39 -28.62
C LYS A 268 14.95 16.33 -27.71
N SER A 269 13.86 15.72 -28.17
CA SER A 269 13.31 14.49 -27.60
C SER A 269 14.38 13.39 -27.54
N VAL A 270 14.38 12.61 -26.46
CA VAL A 270 15.18 11.38 -26.35
C VAL A 270 14.35 10.22 -26.90
N GLU A 271 14.82 9.57 -27.95
CA GLU A 271 14.16 8.37 -28.47
C GLU A 271 14.52 7.11 -27.65
N PRO A 272 13.65 6.08 -27.61
CA PRO A 272 13.92 4.87 -26.84
C PRO A 272 15.06 4.06 -27.46
N PHE A 273 15.97 3.54 -26.64
CA PHE A 273 17.06 2.67 -27.10
C PHE A 273 16.61 1.21 -27.25
N GLN A 274 15.51 0.82 -26.59
CA GLN A 274 14.88 -0.50 -26.70
C GLN A 274 13.36 -0.38 -26.79
N ILE A 275 12.77 -1.20 -27.67
CA ILE A 275 11.32 -1.37 -27.83
C ILE A 275 11.02 -2.87 -27.88
N GLU A 276 10.26 -3.38 -26.91
CA GLU A 276 9.91 -4.79 -26.72
C GLU A 276 8.42 -4.99 -26.97
N TYR A 277 8.07 -5.80 -27.97
CA TYR A 277 6.69 -6.13 -28.31
C TYR A 277 6.19 -7.31 -27.48
N LEU A 278 5.13 -7.09 -26.70
CA LEU A 278 4.71 -8.02 -25.67
C LEU A 278 3.51 -8.88 -26.13
N PRO A 279 3.46 -10.18 -25.76
CA PRO A 279 2.32 -11.05 -26.04
C PRO A 279 1.05 -10.76 -25.20
N SER A 280 1.12 -9.79 -24.27
CA SER A 280 -0.01 -9.22 -23.53
C SER A 280 0.42 -7.90 -22.89
N PRO A 281 -0.49 -6.93 -22.68
CA PRO A 281 -0.14 -5.71 -21.97
C PRO A 281 0.21 -5.99 -20.50
N LEU A 282 1.15 -5.23 -19.96
CA LEU A 282 1.51 -5.27 -18.55
C LEU A 282 0.53 -4.46 -17.70
N THR A 283 0.39 -4.86 -16.44
CA THR A 283 -0.35 -4.11 -15.41
C THR A 283 0.56 -3.23 -14.56
N SER A 284 1.81 -3.66 -14.35
CA SER A 284 2.84 -2.92 -13.62
C SER A 284 4.25 -3.30 -14.07
N ILE A 285 5.19 -2.39 -13.83
CA ILE A 285 6.64 -2.59 -14.00
C ILE A 285 7.38 -2.02 -12.79
N SER A 286 8.54 -2.61 -12.44
CA SER A 286 9.38 -2.11 -11.34
C SER A 286 10.84 -2.52 -11.51
N PHE A 287 11.77 -1.57 -11.38
CA PHE A 287 13.20 -1.87 -11.40
C PHE A 287 13.67 -2.54 -10.10
N ASN A 288 14.65 -3.43 -10.23
CA ASN A 288 15.30 -4.07 -9.10
C ASN A 288 16.24 -3.06 -8.38
N SER A 289 16.16 -3.00 -7.04
CA SER A 289 16.93 -2.07 -6.22
C SER A 289 18.41 -2.44 -6.06
N THR A 290 18.80 -3.70 -6.29
CA THR A 290 20.20 -4.16 -6.25
C THR A 290 20.74 -4.45 -7.65
N HIS A 291 19.97 -5.16 -8.49
CA HIS A 291 20.34 -5.42 -9.88
C HIS A 291 19.78 -4.34 -10.80
N THR A 292 20.43 -3.17 -10.86
CA THR A 292 19.88 -1.95 -11.47
C THR A 292 19.42 -2.07 -12.94
N THR A 293 19.96 -3.03 -13.70
CA THR A 293 19.58 -3.33 -15.09
C THR A 293 18.35 -4.24 -15.26
N GLN A 294 17.84 -4.81 -14.15
CA GLN A 294 16.69 -5.71 -14.17
C GLN A 294 15.37 -4.97 -13.93
N LEU A 295 14.39 -5.26 -14.79
CA LEU A 295 13.03 -4.79 -14.72
C LEU A 295 12.08 -5.98 -14.49
N LEU A 296 11.23 -5.87 -13.47
CA LEU A 296 10.09 -6.74 -13.26
C LEU A 296 8.95 -6.30 -14.19
N ALA A 297 8.37 -7.24 -14.93
CA ALA A 297 7.23 -7.03 -15.82
C ALA A 297 6.06 -7.92 -15.41
N VAL A 298 4.93 -7.32 -15.05
CA VAL A 298 3.75 -8.03 -14.52
C VAL A 298 2.62 -8.04 -15.55
N SER A 299 2.11 -9.23 -15.90
CA SER A 299 0.88 -9.39 -16.69
C SER A 299 -0.18 -10.10 -15.85
N ALA A 300 -1.37 -9.50 -15.75
CA ALA A 300 -2.52 -10.06 -15.02
C ALA A 300 -2.79 -11.54 -15.33
N LEU A 301 -2.55 -11.98 -16.57
CA LEU A 301 -2.84 -13.35 -17.02
C LEU A 301 -1.59 -14.14 -17.39
N GLN A 302 -0.57 -13.51 -17.99
CA GLN A 302 0.63 -14.22 -18.50
C GLN A 302 1.78 -14.36 -17.49
N GLY A 303 1.55 -14.04 -16.21
CA GLY A 303 2.54 -14.20 -15.15
C GLY A 303 3.45 -12.98 -14.96
N VAL A 304 4.51 -13.18 -14.21
CA VAL A 304 5.54 -12.18 -13.94
C VAL A 304 6.85 -12.59 -14.60
N ARG A 305 7.57 -11.64 -15.19
CA ARG A 305 8.85 -11.91 -15.87
C ARG A 305 9.92 -10.94 -15.43
N ILE A 306 11.18 -11.37 -15.50
CA ILE A 306 12.35 -10.51 -15.30
C ILE A 306 12.97 -10.24 -16.67
N TYR A 307 13.13 -8.97 -17.02
CA TYR A 307 13.84 -8.48 -18.19
C TYR A 307 15.13 -7.79 -17.76
N ASP A 308 16.25 -8.10 -18.38
CA ASP A 308 17.55 -7.44 -18.15
C ASP A 308 17.93 -6.70 -19.42
N PHE A 309 17.84 -5.37 -19.39
CA PHE A 309 18.02 -4.55 -20.59
C PHE A 309 19.48 -4.40 -21.01
N ALA A 310 20.43 -4.64 -20.10
CA ALA A 310 21.86 -4.55 -20.40
C ALA A 310 22.42 -5.85 -20.99
N ARG A 311 21.71 -6.98 -20.80
CA ARG A 311 22.15 -8.29 -21.29
C ARG A 311 21.57 -8.59 -22.68
N PRO A 312 22.40 -8.72 -23.73
CA PRO A 312 21.91 -8.99 -25.08
C PRO A 312 21.29 -10.39 -25.20
N SER A 313 20.14 -10.50 -25.88
CA SER A 313 19.45 -11.79 -26.13
C SER A 313 20.04 -12.60 -27.28
N PHE A 314 20.74 -11.95 -28.21
CA PHE A 314 21.51 -12.55 -29.30
C PHE A 314 22.88 -11.86 -29.42
N THR A 315 23.78 -12.37 -30.25
CA THR A 315 25.08 -11.72 -30.50
C THR A 315 24.89 -10.47 -31.37
N ASP A 316 24.61 -9.34 -30.72
CA ASP A 316 24.44 -8.03 -31.35
C ASP A 316 25.81 -7.44 -31.75
N THR A 317 25.94 -7.03 -33.02
CA THR A 317 27.12 -6.33 -33.58
C THR A 317 26.85 -4.88 -33.97
N ASP A 318 25.60 -4.44 -33.91
CA ASP A 318 25.16 -3.14 -34.44
C ASP A 318 24.84 -2.14 -33.31
N ALA A 319 25.01 -2.55 -32.05
CA ALA A 319 24.81 -1.72 -30.85
C ALA A 319 25.75 -0.50 -30.79
N THR A 320 25.28 0.65 -31.29
CA THR A 320 26.01 1.94 -31.26
C THR A 320 25.95 2.67 -29.90
N GLY A 321 25.67 1.97 -28.79
CA GLY A 321 25.41 2.56 -27.48
C GLY A 321 25.93 1.71 -26.30
N PRO A 322 25.72 2.16 -25.04
CA PRO A 322 26.14 1.44 -23.84
C PRO A 322 25.28 0.19 -23.54
N PHE A 323 24.14 0.04 -24.23
CA PHE A 323 23.19 -1.07 -24.08
C PHE A 323 22.92 -1.70 -25.46
N PRO A 324 22.60 -3.00 -25.53
CA PRO A 324 22.27 -3.67 -26.78
C PRO A 324 20.93 -3.19 -27.36
N VAL A 325 20.69 -3.46 -28.65
CA VAL A 325 19.42 -3.11 -29.32
C VAL A 325 18.24 -3.95 -28.80
N GLN A 326 18.52 -5.14 -28.23
CA GLN A 326 17.52 -5.93 -27.50
C GLN A 326 18.11 -6.60 -26.26
N GLY A 327 17.41 -6.47 -25.12
CA GLY A 327 17.76 -7.08 -23.85
C GLY A 327 17.33 -8.55 -23.73
N SER A 328 17.38 -9.11 -22.52
CA SER A 328 17.12 -10.53 -22.24
C SER A 328 15.99 -10.78 -21.25
N TRP A 329 15.03 -11.62 -21.63
CA TRP A 329 14.05 -12.19 -20.70
C TRP A 329 14.69 -13.33 -19.88
N LEU A 330 15.05 -13.06 -18.62
CA LEU A 330 15.82 -13.99 -17.77
C LEU A 330 14.98 -15.11 -17.17
N LEU A 331 13.76 -14.79 -16.73
CA LEU A 331 12.89 -15.69 -15.95
C LEU A 331 11.43 -15.40 -16.25
N SER A 332 10.61 -16.46 -16.28
CA SER A 332 9.15 -16.37 -16.18
C SER A 332 8.64 -17.11 -14.95
N MET A 333 7.71 -16.49 -14.24
CA MET A 333 7.05 -16.99 -13.05
C MET A 333 5.53 -17.01 -13.27
N TYR A 334 4.88 -18.13 -12.96
CA TYR A 334 3.45 -18.28 -13.19
C TYR A 334 2.67 -18.57 -11.92
N GLN A 335 1.62 -17.78 -11.73
CA GLN A 335 0.65 -17.85 -10.65
C GLN A 335 -0.22 -19.13 -10.73
N PRO A 336 -0.74 -19.63 -9.59
CA PRO A 336 -1.46 -20.90 -9.55
C PRO A 336 -2.80 -20.88 -10.30
N PHE A 337 -3.29 -22.08 -10.64
CA PHE A 337 -4.57 -22.29 -11.29
C PHE A 337 -5.76 -22.00 -10.37
N ALA A 338 -6.79 -21.36 -10.91
CA ALA A 338 -8.05 -21.05 -10.24
C ALA A 338 -8.96 -22.30 -10.25
N ARG A 339 -8.67 -23.26 -9.35
CA ARG A 339 -9.46 -24.51 -9.25
C ARG A 339 -10.97 -24.20 -9.13
N PRO A 340 -11.85 -25.02 -9.72
CA PRO A 340 -11.57 -26.23 -10.51
C PRO A 340 -11.16 -25.97 -11.96
N SER A 341 -11.03 -24.71 -12.42
CA SER A 341 -10.69 -24.41 -13.81
C SER A 341 -9.21 -24.68 -14.16
N SER A 342 -8.95 -24.77 -15.45
CA SER A 342 -7.61 -24.80 -16.06
C SER A 342 -7.01 -23.39 -16.29
N THR A 343 -7.70 -22.32 -15.91
CA THR A 343 -7.18 -20.95 -16.05
C THR A 343 -6.33 -20.56 -14.84
N ARG A 344 -5.34 -19.70 -15.03
CA ARG A 344 -4.57 -19.13 -13.92
C ARG A 344 -5.37 -18.03 -13.23
N LYS A 345 -5.19 -17.85 -11.92
CA LYS A 345 -5.76 -16.72 -11.18
C LYS A 345 -5.26 -15.40 -11.79
N PRO A 346 -6.07 -14.33 -11.85
CA PRO A 346 -5.57 -13.02 -12.23
C PRO A 346 -4.58 -12.48 -11.19
N ILE A 347 -3.47 -11.91 -11.66
CA ILE A 347 -2.51 -11.15 -10.85
C ILE A 347 -3.04 -9.72 -10.73
N ILE A 348 -3.08 -9.18 -9.52
CA ILE A 348 -3.30 -7.76 -9.28
C ILE A 348 -2.01 -7.00 -9.51
N ASP A 349 -0.95 -7.39 -8.79
CA ASP A 349 0.34 -6.72 -8.79
C ASP A 349 1.45 -7.64 -8.23
N ALA A 350 2.72 -7.31 -8.51
CA ALA A 350 3.88 -7.97 -7.93
C ALA A 350 5.05 -6.99 -7.78
N ALA A 351 5.84 -7.14 -6.71
CA ALA A 351 6.95 -6.25 -6.38
C ALA A 351 8.18 -7.03 -5.89
N TRP A 352 9.36 -6.47 -6.15
CA TRP A 352 10.62 -6.92 -5.56
C TRP A 352 10.59 -6.81 -4.03
N ILE A 353 11.14 -7.83 -3.35
CA ILE A 353 11.38 -7.85 -1.91
C ILE A 353 12.73 -8.51 -1.59
N ALA A 354 13.11 -8.51 -0.32
CA ALA A 354 14.41 -8.92 0.20
C ALA A 354 15.60 -8.19 -0.47
N HIS A 355 15.40 -6.93 -0.86
CA HIS A 355 16.29 -6.09 -1.67
C HIS A 355 16.55 -6.66 -3.07
N GLY A 356 15.48 -7.03 -3.78
CA GLY A 356 15.55 -7.47 -5.18
C GLY A 356 15.87 -8.95 -5.41
N ARG A 357 15.85 -9.77 -4.36
CA ARG A 357 16.28 -11.20 -4.39
C ARG A 357 15.13 -12.20 -4.30
N ALA A 358 13.93 -11.68 -4.03
CA ALA A 358 12.66 -12.40 -4.04
C ALA A 358 11.54 -11.48 -4.57
N ILE A 359 10.39 -12.05 -4.91
CA ILE A 359 9.24 -11.31 -5.44
C ILE A 359 7.99 -11.66 -4.65
N LEU A 360 7.30 -10.63 -4.13
CA LEU A 360 5.98 -10.74 -3.52
C LEU A 360 4.92 -10.50 -4.60
N ILE A 361 3.90 -11.36 -4.64
CA ILE A 361 2.79 -11.28 -5.60
C ILE A 361 1.44 -11.29 -4.87
N LEU A 362 0.49 -10.54 -5.43
CA LEU A 362 -0.89 -10.41 -4.96
C LEU A 362 -1.87 -10.82 -6.08
N LEU A 363 -2.81 -11.70 -5.77
CA LEU A 363 -3.78 -12.26 -6.71
C LEU A 363 -5.20 -11.77 -6.42
N ALA A 364 -6.05 -11.80 -7.44
CA ALA A 364 -7.41 -11.25 -7.38
C ALA A 364 -8.36 -11.91 -6.38
N ASP A 365 -8.09 -13.13 -5.93
CA ASP A 365 -8.85 -13.81 -4.88
C ASP A 365 -8.33 -13.50 -3.45
N GLY A 366 -7.43 -12.52 -3.32
CA GLY A 366 -6.80 -12.15 -2.05
C GLY A 366 -5.67 -13.08 -1.61
N MET A 367 -5.24 -14.03 -2.44
CA MET A 367 -4.03 -14.82 -2.20
C MET A 367 -2.78 -13.96 -2.38
N TRP A 368 -1.84 -14.06 -1.44
CA TRP A 368 -0.48 -13.54 -1.58
C TRP A 368 0.52 -14.70 -1.62
N GLY A 369 1.65 -14.50 -2.30
CA GLY A 369 2.73 -15.47 -2.40
C GLY A 369 4.11 -14.83 -2.54
N ILE A 370 5.15 -15.55 -2.14
CA ILE A 370 6.55 -15.17 -2.32
C ILE A 370 7.21 -16.18 -3.27
N TRP A 371 7.78 -15.69 -4.37
CA TRP A 371 8.78 -16.43 -5.13
C TRP A 371 10.17 -16.09 -4.62
N ASP A 372 10.93 -17.11 -4.26
CA ASP A 372 12.36 -16.99 -4.00
C ASP A 372 13.08 -17.10 -5.34
N VAL A 373 13.80 -16.05 -5.75
CA VAL A 373 14.48 -16.00 -7.06
C VAL A 373 15.90 -16.52 -6.92
N ASP A 374 16.61 -16.03 -5.90
CA ASP A 374 18.02 -16.34 -5.65
C ASP A 374 18.24 -17.54 -4.71
N GLY A 375 17.19 -18.03 -4.03
CA GLY A 375 17.30 -19.08 -3.01
C GLY A 375 17.66 -18.55 -1.62
N VAL A 376 17.23 -17.32 -1.30
CA VAL A 376 17.60 -16.55 -0.09
C VAL A 376 16.64 -16.77 1.09
N SER A 377 15.74 -17.75 1.01
CA SER A 377 14.82 -18.19 2.07
C SER A 377 15.46 -18.17 3.48
N PRO A 378 14.90 -17.41 4.44
CA PRO A 378 15.48 -17.27 5.78
C PRO A 378 15.60 -18.57 6.58
N ALA A 379 14.75 -19.58 6.30
CA ALA A 379 14.66 -20.81 7.08
C ALA A 379 15.72 -21.87 6.71
N GLY A 380 16.95 -21.43 6.47
CA GLY A 380 18.15 -22.27 6.51
C GLY A 380 18.50 -23.05 5.23
N SER A 381 19.80 -23.05 4.91
CA SER A 381 20.42 -23.95 3.92
C SER A 381 20.39 -25.41 4.42
N GLY A 382 19.21 -26.06 4.33
CA GLY A 382 18.97 -27.42 4.83
C GLY A 382 19.37 -28.56 3.90
N ALA A 383 19.88 -28.29 2.70
CA ALA A 383 20.29 -29.32 1.73
C ALA A 383 21.38 -28.84 0.75
N ALA A 384 22.63 -28.71 1.22
CA ALA A 384 23.79 -28.41 0.37
C ALA A 384 24.18 -29.53 -0.63
N LEU A 385 23.27 -30.50 -0.86
CA LEU A 385 23.39 -31.63 -1.79
C LEU A 385 22.31 -31.63 -2.90
N SER A 386 21.35 -30.69 -2.87
CA SER A 386 20.32 -30.54 -3.93
C SER A 386 20.60 -29.36 -4.88
N SER A 387 21.86 -29.00 -5.07
CA SER A 387 22.36 -27.82 -5.80
C SER A 387 22.22 -27.89 -7.35
N LYS A 388 21.17 -28.54 -7.86
CA LYS A 388 20.91 -28.69 -9.31
C LYS A 388 19.47 -28.40 -9.75
N LEU A 389 18.52 -28.19 -8.83
CA LEU A 389 17.16 -27.73 -9.16
C LEU A 389 16.67 -26.75 -8.09
N GLN A 390 16.44 -25.49 -8.49
CA GLN A 390 15.73 -24.50 -7.67
C GLN A 390 14.34 -25.04 -7.28
N PRO A 391 13.98 -25.13 -5.99
CA PRO A 391 12.70 -25.69 -5.55
C PRO A 391 11.50 -24.95 -6.12
N GLY A 392 10.84 -25.54 -7.12
CA GLY A 392 9.64 -24.97 -7.75
C GLY A 392 9.74 -24.71 -9.25
N VAL A 393 10.92 -24.91 -9.86
CA VAL A 393 11.07 -24.87 -11.32
C VAL A 393 10.33 -26.06 -11.93
N LYS A 394 9.32 -25.78 -12.77
CA LYS A 394 8.58 -26.78 -13.56
C LYS A 394 8.52 -26.31 -15.00
N GLY A 395 9.26 -26.98 -15.89
CA GLY A 395 9.34 -26.62 -17.31
C GLY A 395 9.94 -25.22 -17.51
N ALA A 396 11.18 -25.02 -17.04
CA ALA A 396 11.93 -23.75 -17.12
C ALA A 396 11.32 -22.51 -16.43
N ALA A 397 10.15 -22.62 -15.78
CA ALA A 397 9.50 -21.53 -15.06
C ALA A 397 9.33 -21.83 -13.57
N LEU A 398 9.44 -20.81 -12.71
CA LEU A 398 9.12 -20.91 -11.28
C LEU A 398 7.60 -20.83 -11.09
N THR A 399 7.00 -21.84 -10.45
CA THR A 399 5.53 -21.99 -10.40
C THR A 399 4.95 -22.30 -9.01
N THR A 400 5.79 -22.44 -8.00
CA THR A 400 5.38 -22.64 -6.60
C THR A 400 5.94 -21.53 -5.72
N PHE A 401 5.14 -21.05 -4.78
CA PHE A 401 5.59 -20.08 -3.79
C PHE A 401 6.43 -20.76 -2.69
N SER A 402 7.46 -20.06 -2.18
CA SER A 402 8.21 -20.44 -0.99
C SER A 402 7.35 -20.27 0.29
N ALA A 403 6.58 -19.17 0.34
CA ALA A 403 5.52 -18.96 1.34
C ALA A 403 4.30 -18.33 0.68
N SER A 404 3.09 -18.66 1.14
CA SER A 404 1.85 -18.08 0.61
C SER A 404 0.73 -18.12 1.65
N GLY A 405 -0.26 -17.24 1.49
CA GLY A 405 -1.45 -17.18 2.33
C GLY A 405 -2.55 -16.33 1.69
N TYR A 406 -3.47 -15.84 2.52
CA TYR A 406 -4.57 -14.97 2.09
C TYR A 406 -4.62 -13.70 2.95
N LEU A 407 -5.15 -12.60 2.38
CA LEU A 407 -5.45 -11.36 3.11
C LEU A 407 -6.75 -11.48 3.91
N GLU A 408 -6.80 -10.86 5.08
CA GLU A 408 -7.91 -10.99 6.02
C GLU A 408 -9.18 -10.24 5.56
N GLY A 409 -10.30 -10.96 5.50
CA GLY A 409 -11.60 -10.45 5.02
C GLY A 409 -11.92 -10.74 3.56
N THR A 410 -10.95 -11.19 2.74
CA THR A 410 -11.14 -11.49 1.30
C THR A 410 -12.00 -12.74 1.01
N SER A 411 -12.77 -13.23 1.98
CA SER A 411 -13.53 -14.49 1.90
C SER A 411 -14.57 -14.48 0.77
N SER A 412 -15.18 -13.34 0.50
CA SER A 412 -16.08 -13.11 -0.64
C SER A 412 -15.40 -13.38 -1.99
N LEU A 413 -14.16 -12.92 -2.17
CA LEU A 413 -13.38 -13.08 -3.41
C LEU A 413 -12.99 -14.55 -3.67
N ARG A 414 -12.84 -15.34 -2.60
CA ARG A 414 -12.49 -16.77 -2.69
C ARG A 414 -13.66 -17.69 -3.04
N SER A 415 -14.91 -17.22 -2.90
CA SER A 415 -16.13 -18.06 -2.97
C SER A 415 -16.28 -18.87 -4.27
N ILE A 416 -15.64 -18.44 -5.36
CA ILE A 416 -15.70 -19.07 -6.68
C ILE A 416 -14.64 -20.18 -6.85
N THR A 417 -13.56 -20.17 -6.05
CA THR A 417 -12.39 -21.07 -6.23
C THR A 417 -12.47 -22.36 -5.40
N THR A 418 -13.40 -22.45 -4.44
CA THR A 418 -13.47 -23.60 -3.49
C THR A 418 -14.84 -24.23 -3.28
N GLN A 419 -15.95 -23.59 -3.67
CA GLN A 419 -17.30 -24.05 -3.29
C GLN A 419 -17.68 -25.46 -3.77
N ASN A 420 -17.04 -25.99 -4.81
CA ASN A 420 -17.32 -27.35 -5.32
C ASN A 420 -16.80 -28.50 -4.41
N LYS A 421 -16.32 -28.24 -3.19
CA LYS A 421 -15.75 -29.27 -2.30
C LYS A 421 -16.34 -29.34 -0.88
N GLU A 422 -17.34 -28.54 -0.54
CA GLU A 422 -17.89 -28.47 0.84
C GLU A 422 -19.35 -28.93 0.96
N HIS A 423 -20.02 -29.22 -0.17
CA HIS A 423 -21.36 -29.83 -0.21
C HIS A 423 -21.40 -31.25 -0.83
N THR A 424 -20.26 -31.81 -1.25
CA THR A 424 -20.20 -33.12 -1.95
C THR A 424 -20.35 -34.35 -1.03
N THR A 425 -20.91 -34.17 0.17
CA THR A 425 -21.35 -35.24 1.08
C THR A 425 -22.86 -35.20 1.33
N GLY A 426 -23.60 -34.31 0.66
CA GLY A 426 -25.07 -34.31 0.63
C GLY A 426 -25.59 -35.18 -0.51
N GLU A 427 -25.92 -36.43 -0.22
CA GLU A 427 -26.32 -37.42 -1.23
C GLU A 427 -27.78 -37.24 -1.68
N PHE A 428 -27.98 -37.02 -2.99
CA PHE A 428 -29.23 -37.17 -3.76
C PHE A 428 -30.57 -36.60 -3.23
N ALA A 429 -30.57 -35.62 -2.31
CA ALA A 429 -31.79 -34.88 -1.97
C ALA A 429 -32.24 -33.95 -3.13
N PRO A 430 -33.47 -34.06 -3.67
CA PRO A 430 -33.95 -33.18 -4.73
C PRO A 430 -34.21 -31.77 -4.18
N MET A 431 -33.42 -30.79 -4.62
CA MET A 431 -33.55 -29.39 -4.17
C MET A 431 -34.95 -28.83 -4.44
N THR A 432 -35.59 -28.30 -3.40
CA THR A 432 -36.91 -27.65 -3.53
C THR A 432 -36.83 -26.43 -4.48
N PRO A 433 -37.95 -26.01 -5.10
CA PRO A 433 -37.95 -24.87 -6.03
C PRO A 433 -37.38 -23.56 -5.42
N HIS A 434 -37.53 -23.37 -4.11
CA HIS A 434 -37.02 -22.20 -3.40
C HIS A 434 -35.50 -22.24 -3.26
N THR A 435 -34.94 -23.37 -2.82
CA THR A 435 -33.48 -23.58 -2.76
C THR A 435 -32.85 -23.55 -4.16
N ARG A 436 -33.57 -24.03 -5.18
CA ARG A 436 -33.16 -23.95 -6.59
C ARG A 436 -33.09 -22.50 -7.07
N ARG A 437 -34.08 -21.66 -6.74
CA ARG A 437 -34.04 -20.21 -7.01
C ARG A 437 -32.85 -19.53 -6.33
N GLN A 438 -32.61 -19.82 -5.06
CA GLN A 438 -31.47 -19.26 -4.31
C GLN A 438 -30.12 -19.68 -4.91
N ALA A 439 -29.93 -20.95 -5.26
CA ALA A 439 -28.73 -21.43 -5.95
C ALA A 439 -28.52 -20.74 -7.31
N THR A 440 -29.58 -20.55 -8.11
CA THR A 440 -29.47 -19.81 -9.39
C THR A 440 -29.20 -18.31 -9.19
N ALA A 441 -29.69 -17.70 -8.12
CA ALA A 441 -29.36 -16.31 -7.76
C ALA A 441 -27.89 -16.18 -7.28
N SER A 442 -27.37 -17.17 -6.56
CA SER A 442 -25.95 -17.27 -6.21
C SER A 442 -25.05 -17.44 -7.45
N LEU A 443 -25.51 -18.17 -8.47
CA LEU A 443 -24.80 -18.29 -9.75
C LEU A 443 -24.78 -16.96 -10.55
N SER A 444 -25.85 -16.16 -10.52
CA SER A 444 -25.87 -14.85 -11.21
C SER A 444 -25.11 -13.73 -10.49
N SER A 445 -24.84 -13.90 -9.18
CA SER A 445 -23.98 -13.03 -8.38
C SER A 445 -22.50 -13.46 -8.36
N ALA A 446 -22.16 -14.62 -8.95
CA ALA A 446 -20.80 -15.11 -9.01
C ALA A 446 -19.82 -14.12 -9.68
N ILE A 447 -18.65 -13.94 -9.08
CA ILE A 447 -17.57 -13.14 -9.63
C ILE A 447 -16.78 -14.04 -10.60
N THR A 448 -17.05 -13.94 -11.90
CA THR A 448 -16.31 -14.68 -12.94
C THR A 448 -14.81 -14.36 -12.89
N LEU A 449 -13.97 -15.21 -13.51
CA LEU A 449 -12.52 -14.93 -13.60
C LEU A 449 -12.23 -13.57 -14.25
N ASP A 450 -13.06 -13.15 -15.22
CA ASP A 450 -12.96 -11.84 -15.88
C ASP A 450 -13.33 -10.70 -14.93
N ARG A 451 -14.34 -10.89 -14.05
CA ARG A 451 -14.63 -9.93 -12.96
C ARG A 451 -13.53 -9.92 -11.91
N LEU A 452 -12.89 -11.04 -11.60
CA LEU A 452 -11.70 -11.06 -10.73
C LEU A 452 -10.56 -10.24 -11.37
N ALA A 453 -10.38 -10.32 -12.69
CA ALA A 453 -9.39 -9.53 -13.42
C ALA A 453 -9.68 -8.01 -13.48
N THR A 454 -10.87 -7.54 -13.06
CA THR A 454 -11.15 -6.09 -12.89
C THR A 454 -10.93 -5.59 -11.46
N ILE A 455 -10.59 -6.46 -10.51
CA ILE A 455 -10.31 -6.07 -9.12
C ILE A 455 -9.02 -5.24 -9.07
N ARG A 456 -9.15 -4.01 -8.58
CA ARG A 456 -8.00 -3.12 -8.33
C ARG A 456 -7.32 -3.47 -7.02
N GLY A 457 -6.05 -3.14 -6.93
CA GLY A 457 -5.20 -3.34 -5.77
C GLY A 457 -3.78 -2.91 -6.09
N GLY A 458 -2.82 -3.34 -5.28
CA GLY A 458 -1.40 -3.08 -5.52
C GLY A 458 -0.52 -3.42 -4.33
N ILE A 459 0.79 -3.41 -4.57
CA ILE A 459 1.84 -3.59 -3.57
C ILE A 459 2.77 -2.37 -3.61
N LYS A 460 3.14 -1.83 -2.45
CA LYS A 460 4.27 -0.92 -2.32
C LYS A 460 5.23 -1.43 -1.25
N VAL A 461 6.51 -1.42 -1.57
CA VAL A 461 7.62 -1.90 -0.74
C VAL A 461 8.49 -0.69 -0.39
N LEU A 462 8.97 -0.62 0.84
CA LEU A 462 9.87 0.43 1.30
C LEU A 462 10.99 -0.17 2.15
N SER A 463 12.22 -0.09 1.65
CA SER A 463 13.42 -0.48 2.38
C SER A 463 13.60 0.42 3.61
N LEU A 464 13.82 -0.18 4.79
CA LEU A 464 13.92 0.54 6.05
C LEU A 464 15.37 1.00 6.31
N PRO A 465 15.59 2.24 6.78
CA PRO A 465 16.92 2.68 7.21
C PRO A 465 17.40 1.82 8.37
N THR A 466 18.69 1.47 8.35
CA THR A 466 19.24 0.42 9.23
C THR A 466 20.15 1.02 10.29
N SER A 467 19.82 0.80 11.57
CA SER A 467 20.63 1.25 12.70
C SER A 467 21.66 0.17 13.11
N GLY A 468 22.92 0.38 12.72
CA GLY A 468 24.04 -0.51 13.02
C GLY A 468 24.01 -1.83 12.23
N ASN A 469 24.63 -2.88 12.77
CA ASN A 469 24.88 -4.16 12.09
C ASN A 469 23.63 -5.07 11.95
N ALA A 470 22.43 -4.49 11.89
CA ALA A 470 21.19 -5.25 11.70
C ALA A 470 21.02 -5.67 10.23
N ILE A 471 20.26 -6.74 9.99
CA ILE A 471 19.82 -7.09 8.63
C ILE A 471 18.85 -6.01 8.15
N GLN A 472 19.12 -5.40 7.00
CA GLN A 472 18.22 -4.44 6.37
C GLN A 472 16.90 -5.15 6.04
N ASP A 473 15.79 -4.65 6.56
CA ASP A 473 14.45 -5.22 6.36
C ASP A 473 13.58 -4.23 5.56
N GLU A 474 12.47 -4.69 5.02
CA GLU A 474 11.57 -3.85 4.21
C GLU A 474 10.15 -3.91 4.77
N ALA A 475 9.49 -2.75 4.83
CA ALA A 475 8.05 -2.68 5.07
C ALA A 475 7.30 -2.87 3.74
N VAL A 476 6.14 -3.52 3.79
CA VAL A 476 5.29 -3.72 2.61
C VAL A 476 3.85 -3.38 2.95
N VAL A 477 3.16 -2.65 2.07
CA VAL A 477 1.71 -2.46 2.13
C VAL A 477 1.06 -3.11 0.90
N LEU A 478 -0.05 -3.80 1.13
CA LEU A 478 -0.89 -4.45 0.12
C LEU A 478 -2.33 -3.94 0.25
N TRP A 479 -3.05 -3.83 -0.87
CA TRP A 479 -4.49 -3.58 -0.87
C TRP A 479 -5.20 -4.31 -2.01
N VAL A 480 -6.47 -4.66 -1.80
CA VAL A 480 -7.35 -5.36 -2.76
C VAL A 480 -8.77 -4.82 -2.65
N GLY A 481 -9.43 -4.53 -3.78
CA GLY A 481 -10.86 -4.21 -3.87
C GLY A 481 -11.29 -2.87 -3.30
N GLY A 482 -10.56 -2.31 -2.32
CA GLY A 482 -10.86 -1.03 -1.68
C GLY A 482 -10.20 -0.89 -0.31
N LEU A 483 -10.82 -0.11 0.56
CA LEU A 483 -10.30 0.23 1.90
C LEU A 483 -10.40 -0.92 2.91
N GLU A 484 -11.28 -1.89 2.67
CA GLU A 484 -11.57 -2.99 3.62
C GLU A 484 -10.47 -4.06 3.70
N HIS A 485 -9.49 -4.03 2.79
CA HIS A 485 -8.43 -5.05 2.68
C HIS A 485 -7.03 -4.41 2.56
N VAL A 486 -6.79 -3.27 3.22
CA VAL A 486 -5.45 -2.68 3.34
C VAL A 486 -4.69 -3.38 4.47
N CYS A 487 -3.53 -3.94 4.14
CA CYS A 487 -2.70 -4.75 5.05
C CYS A 487 -1.23 -4.36 4.96
N VAL A 488 -0.54 -4.36 6.11
CA VAL A 488 0.87 -3.99 6.27
C VAL A 488 1.68 -5.19 6.76
N ILE A 489 2.87 -5.40 6.20
CA ILE A 489 3.91 -6.28 6.72
C ILE A 489 5.05 -5.38 7.22
N PRO A 490 5.28 -5.26 8.55
CA PRO A 490 6.26 -4.29 9.09
C PRO A 490 7.74 -4.65 8.84
N GLY A 491 8.01 -5.88 8.41
CA GLY A 491 9.36 -6.39 8.13
C GLY A 491 9.27 -7.72 7.38
N ILE A 492 9.44 -7.67 6.06
CA ILE A 492 9.14 -8.79 5.15
C ILE A 492 10.02 -10.02 5.42
N THR A 493 11.29 -9.82 5.79
CA THR A 493 12.24 -10.92 6.01
C THR A 493 11.84 -11.74 7.23
N ARG A 494 11.49 -11.05 8.33
CA ARG A 494 11.02 -11.65 9.59
C ARG A 494 9.61 -12.24 9.46
N PHE A 495 8.76 -11.64 8.62
CA PHE A 495 7.47 -12.21 8.27
C PHE A 495 7.63 -13.52 7.49
N TRP A 496 8.46 -13.56 6.45
CA TRP A 496 8.70 -14.75 5.62
C TRP A 496 9.22 -15.93 6.45
N ASP A 497 10.24 -15.71 7.29
CA ASP A 497 10.72 -16.70 8.28
C ASP A 497 9.56 -17.21 9.17
N SER A 498 8.76 -16.30 9.73
CA SER A 498 7.60 -16.67 10.53
C SER A 498 6.57 -17.51 9.77
N GLN A 499 6.41 -17.36 8.46
CA GLN A 499 5.51 -18.20 7.66
C GLN A 499 6.11 -19.56 7.34
N LEU A 500 7.42 -19.63 7.07
CA LEU A 500 8.14 -20.89 6.86
C LEU A 500 8.09 -21.78 8.12
N ARG A 501 8.35 -21.21 9.31
CA ARG A 501 8.26 -21.95 10.57
C ARG A 501 6.85 -22.49 10.87
N LYS A 502 5.81 -21.72 10.53
CA LYS A 502 4.40 -22.18 10.62
C LYS A 502 4.13 -23.34 9.65
N ALA A 503 4.59 -23.24 8.40
CA ALA A 503 4.41 -24.27 7.39
C ALA A 503 5.16 -25.58 7.73
N ALA A 504 6.31 -25.49 8.40
CA ALA A 504 7.08 -26.63 8.90
C ALA A 504 6.44 -27.35 10.11
N GLY A 505 5.26 -26.93 10.58
CA GLY A 505 4.57 -27.54 11.73
C GLY A 505 5.30 -27.37 13.07
N THR A 506 6.39 -26.58 13.10
CA THR A 506 7.16 -26.35 14.31
C THR A 506 6.37 -25.41 15.21
N ILE A 507 5.74 -25.96 16.25
CA ILE A 507 5.10 -25.18 17.33
C ILE A 507 6.14 -24.19 17.83
N GLY A 508 5.83 -22.90 17.73
CA GLY A 508 6.82 -21.83 17.80
C GLY A 508 7.68 -21.93 19.06
N ASP A 509 8.99 -22.11 18.87
CA ASP A 509 9.93 -22.29 19.96
C ASP A 509 9.89 -21.08 20.92
N ILE A 510 9.34 -21.31 22.10
CA ILE A 510 9.05 -20.29 23.11
C ILE A 510 10.36 -19.71 23.68
N PHE A 511 11.50 -20.40 23.47
CA PHE A 511 12.83 -19.98 23.89
C PHE A 511 13.59 -19.22 22.78
N SER A 512 13.14 -19.27 21.53
CA SER A 512 13.68 -18.45 20.43
C SER A 512 13.20 -16.99 20.58
N GLY A 513 14.04 -16.12 21.15
CA GLY A 513 13.72 -14.73 21.53
C GLY A 513 13.32 -13.75 20.41
N THR A 514 13.04 -14.24 19.20
CA THR A 514 12.55 -13.51 18.03
C THR A 514 11.03 -13.64 17.92
N GLN A 515 10.29 -12.55 18.21
CA GLN A 515 8.82 -12.57 18.09
C GLN A 515 8.35 -12.81 16.64
N PRO A 516 7.26 -13.58 16.43
CA PRO A 516 6.74 -13.85 15.09
C PRO A 516 6.04 -12.62 14.51
N VAL A 517 6.66 -11.99 13.51
CA VAL A 517 6.06 -10.87 12.77
C VAL A 517 4.79 -11.34 12.06
N LYS A 518 3.71 -10.57 12.24
CA LYS A 518 2.41 -10.78 11.59
C LYS A 518 2.13 -9.66 10.60
N MET A 519 1.28 -9.96 9.63
CA MET A 519 0.62 -8.94 8.81
C MET A 519 -0.44 -8.24 9.66
N ILE A 520 -0.53 -6.91 9.56
CA ILE A 520 -1.46 -6.07 10.30
C ILE A 520 -2.49 -5.52 9.31
N LYS A 521 -3.77 -5.85 9.50
CA LYS A 521 -4.87 -5.22 8.75
C LYS A 521 -5.18 -3.85 9.35
N LEU A 522 -5.37 -2.83 8.51
CA LEU A 522 -5.80 -1.50 8.95
C LEU A 522 -7.34 -1.40 8.95
N LEU A 523 -7.89 -0.80 10.01
CA LEU A 523 -9.33 -0.61 10.22
C LEU A 523 -9.72 0.87 10.21
N ASP A 524 -11.02 1.15 10.03
CA ASP A 524 -11.63 2.50 10.02
C ASP A 524 -11.04 3.49 9.00
N LEU A 525 -10.55 3.00 7.85
CA LEU A 525 -10.01 3.86 6.78
C LEU A 525 -11.08 4.61 5.97
N ALA A 526 -12.31 4.10 5.91
CA ALA A 526 -13.42 4.69 5.15
C ALA A 526 -13.78 6.11 5.60
N THR A 527 -13.60 6.40 6.89
CA THR A 527 -13.91 7.70 7.49
C THR A 527 -12.82 8.75 7.25
N GLY A 528 -11.55 8.34 7.09
CA GLY A 528 -10.45 9.23 6.69
C GLY A 528 -10.62 9.78 5.27
N LEU A 529 -11.13 8.96 4.34
CA LEU A 529 -11.47 9.38 2.97
C LEU A 529 -12.86 10.04 2.83
N LEU A 530 -13.73 9.96 3.85
CA LEU A 530 -15.16 10.33 3.78
C LEU A 530 -15.91 9.69 2.59
N GLY A 531 -15.65 8.40 2.32
CA GLY A 531 -16.33 7.64 1.28
C GLY A 531 -15.76 7.77 -0.14
N GLU A 532 -14.66 8.52 -0.35
CA GLU A 532 -13.90 8.40 -1.60
C GLU A 532 -13.34 6.97 -1.76
N ARG A 533 -13.13 6.57 -3.02
CA ARG A 533 -12.55 5.27 -3.37
C ARG A 533 -11.07 5.26 -3.05
N CYS A 534 -10.56 4.10 -2.61
CA CYS A 534 -9.11 3.88 -2.59
C CYS A 534 -8.59 3.84 -4.04
N CYS A 535 -7.76 4.81 -4.39
CA CYS A 535 -7.08 4.86 -5.69
C CYS A 535 -5.71 4.20 -5.65
N GLY A 536 -5.12 4.10 -4.46
CA GLY A 536 -3.82 3.47 -4.22
C GLY A 536 -3.39 3.60 -2.76
N VAL A 537 -2.23 3.03 -2.47
CA VAL A 537 -1.55 3.12 -1.17
C VAL A 537 -0.07 3.40 -1.37
N GLY A 538 0.60 3.85 -0.33
CA GLY A 538 2.05 4.04 -0.28
C GLY A 538 2.59 3.88 1.14
N LEU A 539 3.89 4.06 1.30
CA LEU A 539 4.58 4.10 2.59
C LEU A 539 5.41 5.38 2.66
N LEU A 540 5.59 5.91 3.87
CA LEU A 540 6.60 6.92 4.17
C LEU A 540 7.28 6.60 5.49
N ILE A 541 8.49 7.15 5.65
CA ILE A 541 9.21 7.20 6.92
C ILE A 541 9.45 8.68 7.20
N GLU A 542 9.40 9.07 8.47
CA GLU A 542 9.78 10.42 8.90
C GLU A 542 11.19 10.35 9.50
N PRO A 543 12.06 11.35 9.27
CA PRO A 543 13.46 11.27 9.69
C PRO A 543 13.61 11.03 11.20
N ASP A 544 12.79 11.69 12.02
CA ASP A 544 12.85 11.60 13.49
C ASP A 544 12.29 10.28 14.06
N HIS A 545 11.49 9.52 13.28
CA HIS A 545 10.94 8.23 13.71
C HIS A 545 12.01 7.15 13.93
N THR A 546 13.24 7.39 13.45
CA THR A 546 14.42 6.56 13.73
C THR A 546 14.70 6.36 15.23
N ILE A 547 14.30 7.31 16.08
CA ILE A 547 14.46 7.23 17.55
C ILE A 547 13.33 6.40 18.19
N ALA A 548 12.09 6.52 17.70
CA ALA A 548 10.92 5.84 18.24
C ALA A 548 10.90 4.30 17.99
N ALA A 549 11.76 3.82 17.09
CA ALA A 549 11.89 2.41 16.70
C ALA A 549 12.13 1.40 17.85
N GLN A 550 12.49 1.87 19.05
CA GLN A 550 12.74 1.01 20.22
C GLN A 550 11.47 0.49 20.93
N GLU A 551 10.28 1.02 20.64
CA GLU A 551 9.02 0.59 21.28
C GLU A 551 8.24 -0.51 20.54
N GLY A 552 8.63 -0.88 19.31
CA GLY A 552 8.07 -2.04 18.60
C GLY A 552 6.76 -1.84 17.84
N GLY A 553 6.37 -0.59 17.55
CA GLY A 553 5.27 -0.27 16.62
C GLY A 553 5.70 -0.30 15.14
N LEU A 554 4.81 0.13 14.25
CA LEU A 554 5.11 0.36 12.83
C LEU A 554 6.27 1.36 12.63
N LEU A 555 7.27 0.97 11.82
CA LEU A 555 8.44 1.79 11.47
C LEU A 555 8.22 2.71 10.25
N ALA A 556 7.07 2.58 9.59
CA ALA A 556 6.67 3.37 8.43
C ALA A 556 5.16 3.68 8.52
N ASP A 557 4.79 4.93 8.26
CA ASP A 557 3.39 5.34 8.15
C ASP A 557 2.83 4.93 6.78
N VAL A 558 1.55 4.57 6.73
CA VAL A 558 0.87 4.17 5.49
C VAL A 558 0.18 5.37 4.85
N ILE A 559 0.44 5.61 3.58
CA ILE A 559 -0.32 6.56 2.77
C ILE A 559 -1.51 5.83 2.15
N VAL A 560 -2.71 6.39 2.27
CA VAL A 560 -3.92 5.94 1.56
C VAL A 560 -4.39 7.08 0.65
N LEU A 561 -4.62 6.77 -0.62
CA LEU A 561 -4.94 7.74 -1.67
C LEU A 561 -6.44 7.70 -1.99
N GLY A 562 -7.09 8.85 -1.88
CA GLY A 562 -8.43 9.09 -2.41
C GLY A 562 -8.40 9.64 -3.84
N GLU A 563 -9.51 10.22 -4.27
CA GLU A 563 -9.60 10.95 -5.55
C GLU A 563 -9.23 12.43 -5.38
N SER A 564 -9.49 13.05 -4.23
CA SER A 564 -9.13 14.47 -3.95
C SER A 564 -8.25 14.67 -2.71
N ARG A 565 -7.77 13.57 -2.10
CA ARG A 565 -7.27 13.57 -0.71
C ARG A 565 -6.15 12.56 -0.49
N ILE A 566 -5.28 12.86 0.48
CA ILE A 566 -4.26 11.94 0.98
C ILE A 566 -4.50 11.74 2.47
N VAL A 567 -4.50 10.50 2.93
CA VAL A 567 -4.58 10.15 4.36
C VAL A 567 -3.28 9.44 4.76
N VAL A 568 -2.52 10.03 5.68
CA VAL A 568 -1.38 9.36 6.31
C VAL A 568 -1.87 8.67 7.58
N VAL A 569 -1.61 7.38 7.70
CA VAL A 569 -2.10 6.50 8.77
C VAL A 569 -0.91 6.02 9.60
N ARG A 570 -0.84 6.50 10.84
CA ARG A 570 0.13 6.12 11.87
C ARG A 570 -0.47 5.14 12.85
N GLU A 571 0.32 4.25 13.43
CA GLU A 571 -0.15 3.38 14.52
C GLU A 571 -0.56 4.22 15.76
N GLY A 572 -1.68 3.86 16.39
CA GLY A 572 -2.15 4.50 17.61
C GLY A 572 -1.35 4.08 18.85
N GLU A 573 -1.44 4.85 19.93
CA GLU A 573 -0.72 4.53 21.18
C GLU A 573 -1.24 3.23 21.83
N ASP A 574 -2.53 2.94 21.69
CA ASP A 574 -3.18 1.66 22.04
C ASP A 574 -3.11 0.61 20.90
N GLY A 575 -2.31 0.85 19.86
CA GLY A 575 -2.21 -0.01 18.68
C GLY A 575 -1.70 -1.42 19.01
N PRO A 576 -2.07 -2.44 18.21
CA PRO A 576 -1.71 -3.83 18.49
C PRO A 576 -0.19 -4.09 18.48
N GLY A 577 0.59 -3.31 17.73
CA GLY A 577 2.06 -3.30 17.79
C GLY A 577 2.57 -2.82 19.14
N LYS A 578 2.08 -1.67 19.64
CA LYS A 578 2.41 -1.17 20.99
C LYS A 578 1.97 -2.12 22.11
N ILE A 579 0.82 -2.80 22.00
CA ILE A 579 0.40 -3.81 22.99
C ILE A 579 1.39 -4.99 23.03
N VAL A 580 1.84 -5.49 21.87
CA VAL A 580 2.85 -6.56 21.79
C VAL A 580 4.24 -6.09 22.28
N GLY A 581 4.61 -4.84 21.98
CA GLY A 581 5.85 -4.19 22.43
C GLY A 581 5.89 -3.93 23.94
N ALA A 582 4.81 -3.41 24.54
CA ALA A 582 4.74 -3.08 25.96
C ALA A 582 4.81 -4.33 26.86
N VAL A 583 4.17 -5.43 26.47
CA VAL A 583 4.27 -6.73 27.16
C VAL A 583 5.69 -7.32 27.06
N ALA A 584 6.45 -7.00 26.02
CA ALA A 584 7.86 -7.37 25.91
C ALA A 584 8.78 -6.44 26.74
N ASN A 585 8.57 -5.13 26.67
CA ASN A 585 9.42 -4.13 27.34
C ASN A 585 9.25 -4.11 28.86
N SER A 586 8.05 -4.40 29.39
CA SER A 586 7.84 -4.63 30.83
C SER A 586 8.70 -5.78 31.38
N ARG A 587 8.99 -6.82 30.57
CA ARG A 587 9.90 -7.93 30.92
C ARG A 587 11.38 -7.62 30.71
N ARG A 588 11.73 -6.50 30.06
CA ARG A 588 13.13 -6.09 29.79
C ARG A 588 13.64 -4.98 30.72
N ARG A 589 12.79 -4.33 31.53
CA ARG A 589 13.24 -3.38 32.55
C ARG A 589 14.04 -4.09 33.64
N ARG A 590 15.38 -4.03 33.54
CA ARG A 590 16.27 -4.22 34.70
C ARG A 590 15.87 -3.20 35.77
N LEU A 591 15.78 -3.63 37.03
CA LEU A 591 15.17 -2.85 38.13
C LEU A 591 15.88 -1.54 38.51
N PHE A 592 17.04 -1.23 37.92
CA PHE A 592 17.77 0.02 38.15
C PHE A 592 18.38 0.55 36.84
N SER A 593 17.98 1.76 36.45
CA SER A 593 18.74 2.61 35.52
C SER A 593 19.89 3.28 36.29
N LYS A 594 21.07 3.34 35.69
CA LYS A 594 22.28 3.87 36.35
C LYS A 594 22.38 5.38 36.11
N GLY A 595 21.63 6.19 36.88
CA GLY A 595 21.70 7.65 36.78
C GLY A 595 20.89 8.39 37.84
N ASP A 596 19.58 8.15 37.89
CA ASP A 596 18.65 8.95 38.71
C ASP A 596 18.69 8.64 40.20
N LYS A 597 18.60 9.71 41.00
CA LYS A 597 18.35 9.66 42.45
C LYS A 597 16.86 9.92 42.70
N SER A 598 16.12 8.88 43.04
CA SER A 598 14.71 9.01 43.41
C SER A 598 14.56 9.58 44.82
N ASP A 599 14.19 10.85 44.95
CA ASP A 599 13.73 11.42 46.23
C ASP A 599 12.35 10.84 46.61
N ALA A 600 12.37 9.72 47.33
CA ALA A 600 11.18 9.09 47.89
C ALA A 600 10.93 9.59 49.32
N ILE A 601 9.76 10.17 49.57
CA ILE A 601 9.36 10.67 50.90
C ILE A 601 9.08 9.48 51.82
N ILE A 602 10.01 9.16 52.73
CA ILE A 602 9.87 8.06 53.69
C ILE A 602 9.03 8.52 54.88
N VAL A 603 7.74 8.14 54.88
CA VAL A 603 6.85 8.32 56.04
C VAL A 603 7.09 7.19 57.04
N HIS A 604 7.83 7.48 58.12
CA HIS A 604 8.11 6.52 59.19
C HIS A 604 6.88 6.29 60.10
N GLY A 605 6.01 5.35 59.69
CA GLY A 605 5.04 4.72 60.59
C GLY A 605 5.75 3.98 61.73
N LYS A 606 5.27 4.13 62.97
CA LYS A 606 5.96 3.69 64.18
C LYS A 606 5.33 2.42 64.76
N ASP A 607 6.09 1.34 64.85
CA ASP A 607 5.59 0.01 65.27
C ASP A 607 4.92 -0.03 66.64
N LYS A 608 3.84 -0.82 66.75
CA LYS A 608 3.52 -1.60 67.96
C LYS A 608 2.48 -2.74 67.77
N ARG A 609 3.02 -3.95 67.66
CA ARG A 609 2.43 -5.28 67.96
C ARG A 609 1.40 -5.86 66.96
N PRO A 610 1.23 -7.21 66.92
CA PRO A 610 0.68 -7.90 65.76
C PRO A 610 -0.65 -8.64 66.02
N ALA A 611 -1.40 -8.89 64.94
CA ALA A 611 -2.45 -9.91 64.87
C ALA A 611 -2.08 -10.93 63.77
N LYS A 612 -2.35 -12.23 64.02
CA LYS A 612 -2.02 -13.31 63.09
C LYS A 612 -3.19 -13.58 62.15
N SER A 613 -2.89 -13.84 60.87
CA SER A 613 -3.75 -14.64 60.01
C SER A 613 -2.89 -15.58 59.17
N LEU A 614 -3.22 -16.87 59.22
CA LEU A 614 -2.65 -17.92 58.39
C LEU A 614 -3.84 -18.68 57.79
N PHE A 615 -3.89 -18.78 56.47
CA PHE A 615 -4.81 -19.68 55.78
C PHE A 615 -4.00 -20.75 55.06
N ASN A 616 -4.34 -22.01 55.35
CA ASN A 616 -3.61 -23.19 54.91
C ASN A 616 -4.31 -23.86 53.72
N LEU A 617 -3.54 -24.49 52.83
CA LEU A 617 -4.02 -25.09 51.59
C LEU A 617 -4.05 -26.62 51.68
N SER A 618 -5.22 -27.23 51.93
CA SER A 618 -5.40 -28.68 51.73
C SER A 618 -6.87 -29.16 51.66
N THR A 619 -7.32 -29.48 50.44
CA THR A 619 -7.97 -30.75 50.00
C THR A 619 -9.13 -31.44 50.79
N VAL A 620 -9.98 -32.12 49.99
CA VAL A 620 -10.90 -33.26 50.29
C VAL A 620 -12.40 -32.91 50.54
N LYS A 621 -13.29 -33.72 49.93
CA LYS A 621 -14.77 -33.68 50.03
C LYS A 621 -15.30 -34.51 51.21
N PRO A 622 -16.54 -34.26 51.65
CA PRO A 622 -17.51 -35.37 51.69
C PRO A 622 -18.91 -35.01 51.14
N GLY A 623 -19.76 -36.03 50.93
CA GLY A 623 -21.24 -35.87 50.81
C GLY A 623 -21.91 -35.78 52.19
N THR A 624 -23.21 -36.03 52.38
CA THR A 624 -24.26 -36.64 51.52
C THR A 624 -25.64 -36.38 52.16
N LEU A 625 -26.78 -36.38 51.44
CA LEU A 625 -28.11 -36.68 52.02
C LEU A 625 -29.15 -37.18 50.97
N ARG A 626 -30.35 -37.62 51.40
CA ARG A 626 -31.33 -38.50 50.69
C ARG A 626 -32.78 -38.21 51.17
N LEU A 627 -33.91 -38.60 50.53
CA LEU A 627 -34.23 -39.32 49.27
C LEU A 627 -35.40 -38.56 48.55
N ARG A 628 -36.52 -39.04 47.94
CA ARG A 628 -37.23 -40.34 47.67
C ARG A 628 -38.13 -40.18 46.40
N SER A 629 -38.78 -41.23 45.90
CA SER A 629 -39.64 -41.27 44.69
C SER A 629 -41.00 -41.97 44.85
N ALA A 630 -41.84 -41.89 43.81
CA ALA A 630 -43.09 -42.64 43.55
C ALA A 630 -43.10 -43.14 42.07
N SER A 631 -44.15 -43.85 41.60
CA SER A 631 -44.14 -44.47 40.24
C SER A 631 -45.51 -44.93 39.67
N GLY A 632 -45.68 -44.83 38.34
CA GLY A 632 -46.72 -45.49 37.52
C GLY A 632 -47.52 -44.56 36.59
N LYS A 633 -48.27 -45.00 35.55
CA LYS A 633 -48.38 -46.35 34.89
C LYS A 633 -49.31 -46.30 33.63
N HIS A 634 -48.95 -46.93 32.49
CA HIS A 634 -49.82 -47.39 31.34
C HIS A 634 -50.68 -46.35 30.55
N ASP A 635 -51.25 -46.56 29.32
CA ASP A 635 -51.08 -47.48 28.15
C ASP A 635 -51.95 -46.94 26.95
N ILE A 636 -51.97 -47.64 25.77
CA ILE A 636 -52.97 -47.61 24.64
C ILE A 636 -52.75 -46.47 23.59
N ALA A 637 -52.67 -46.59 22.23
CA ALA A 637 -53.13 -47.50 21.14
C ALA A 637 -54.49 -47.12 20.45
N ASP A 638 -54.88 -47.39 19.20
CA ASP A 638 -54.30 -47.63 17.83
C ASP A 638 -55.49 -47.40 16.81
N GLU A 639 -55.52 -47.52 15.47
CA GLU A 639 -54.65 -48.03 14.39
C GLU A 639 -55.07 -47.44 12.98
N ALA A 640 -54.17 -47.39 11.98
CA ALA A 640 -54.42 -47.39 10.50
C ALA A 640 -55.23 -46.22 9.84
N ASP A 641 -55.46 -46.09 8.50
CA ASP A 641 -55.03 -46.80 7.27
C ASP A 641 -55.11 -45.90 5.98
N ALA A 642 -54.61 -46.39 4.83
CA ALA A 642 -55.13 -46.35 3.43
C ALA A 642 -55.74 -45.07 2.75
N THR A 643 -55.72 -44.84 1.41
CA THR A 643 -54.95 -45.38 0.24
C THR A 643 -55.16 -44.49 -1.04
N GLN A 644 -54.18 -44.51 -1.97
CA GLN A 644 -54.30 -44.53 -3.45
C GLN A 644 -55.15 -43.48 -4.26
N SER A 645 -54.46 -42.44 -4.77
CA SER A 645 -54.22 -42.09 -6.21
C SER A 645 -55.12 -42.56 -7.40
N PRO A 646 -55.11 -41.90 -8.60
CA PRO A 646 -54.46 -40.65 -9.03
C PRO A 646 -55.48 -39.56 -9.47
N PRO A 647 -55.83 -39.19 -10.76
CA PRO A 647 -55.34 -39.45 -12.13
C PRO A 647 -54.82 -38.18 -12.89
N ARG A 648 -54.87 -38.17 -14.25
CA ARG A 648 -54.54 -37.11 -15.26
C ARG A 648 -55.37 -37.39 -16.57
N PRO A 649 -55.28 -36.70 -17.76
CA PRO A 649 -54.40 -35.60 -18.24
C PRO A 649 -55.06 -34.51 -19.14
N SER A 650 -54.23 -33.69 -19.83
CA SER A 650 -54.52 -32.71 -20.93
C SER A 650 -55.22 -31.39 -20.52
N GLY A 651 -55.10 -30.25 -21.24
CA GLY A 651 -54.34 -29.91 -22.46
C GLY A 651 -54.10 -28.36 -22.56
N PRO A 652 -53.33 -27.84 -23.54
CA PRO A 652 -52.71 -26.50 -23.43
C PRO A 652 -53.43 -25.33 -24.14
N ALA A 653 -53.34 -24.13 -23.53
CA ALA A 653 -53.52 -22.82 -24.16
C ALA A 653 -52.71 -21.75 -23.39
N VAL A 654 -52.52 -20.55 -23.96
CA VAL A 654 -51.67 -19.47 -23.39
C VAL A 654 -52.39 -18.12 -23.47
N GLY A 655 -52.56 -17.42 -22.35
CA GLY A 655 -53.13 -16.06 -22.34
C GLY A 655 -53.41 -15.47 -20.95
N PHE A 656 -52.52 -14.58 -20.49
CA PHE A 656 -52.70 -13.49 -19.51
C PHE A 656 -53.95 -13.42 -18.59
N ASP A 657 -53.91 -14.11 -17.44
CA ASP A 657 -54.78 -13.80 -16.27
C ASP A 657 -53.94 -13.51 -15.02
N PHE A 658 -53.27 -12.35 -14.98
CA PHE A 658 -52.45 -11.92 -13.83
C PHE A 658 -53.19 -11.00 -12.84
N MET A 659 -54.42 -10.56 -13.15
CA MET A 659 -55.18 -9.65 -12.29
C MET A 659 -56.03 -10.37 -11.24
N ASP A 660 -56.65 -11.50 -11.57
CA ASP A 660 -57.56 -12.19 -10.65
C ASP A 660 -56.84 -12.80 -9.43
N THR A 661 -55.58 -13.22 -9.58
CA THR A 661 -54.79 -13.80 -8.47
C THR A 661 -54.38 -12.77 -7.40
N ILE A 662 -54.53 -11.47 -7.66
CA ILE A 662 -54.23 -10.42 -6.66
C ILE A 662 -55.45 -10.16 -5.77
N ASN A 663 -56.67 -10.18 -6.33
CA ASN A 663 -57.89 -10.06 -5.53
C ASN A 663 -58.14 -11.33 -4.69
N ALA A 664 -57.82 -12.51 -5.22
CA ALA A 664 -57.99 -13.80 -4.53
C ALA A 664 -56.94 -14.09 -3.43
N ALA A 665 -56.08 -13.13 -3.09
CA ALA A 665 -55.02 -13.27 -2.06
C ALA A 665 -55.10 -12.21 -0.95
N ALA A 666 -56.20 -11.45 -0.90
CA ALA A 666 -56.44 -10.41 0.11
C ALA A 666 -57.45 -10.82 1.20
N ASP A 667 -58.42 -11.69 0.85
CA ASP A 667 -59.47 -12.20 1.75
C ASP A 667 -59.20 -13.67 2.11
N ASP A 668 -58.20 -13.92 2.96
CA ASP A 668 -58.04 -15.21 3.66
C ASP A 668 -57.54 -14.95 5.10
N THR A 669 -58.49 -14.86 6.03
CA THR A 669 -58.25 -14.60 7.45
C THR A 669 -59.02 -15.62 8.30
N ASP A 670 -58.39 -16.75 8.62
CA ASP A 670 -58.99 -17.78 9.47
C ASP A 670 -58.15 -18.19 10.69
N ASP A 671 -58.87 -18.18 11.82
CA ASP A 671 -58.63 -18.61 13.20
C ASP A 671 -57.32 -19.26 13.70
N PHE A 672 -56.78 -18.63 14.75
CA PHE A 672 -55.73 -19.15 15.65
C PHE A 672 -56.29 -20.01 16.81
N THR A 673 -57.10 -21.04 16.55
CA THR A 673 -57.75 -21.86 17.59
C THR A 673 -57.65 -23.38 17.35
N GLY A 674 -56.43 -23.96 17.36
CA GLY A 674 -56.29 -25.42 17.17
C GLY A 674 -54.93 -26.09 17.42
N ARG A 675 -53.90 -25.41 17.97
CA ARG A 675 -52.59 -26.05 18.20
C ARG A 675 -52.51 -26.69 19.58
N ASN A 676 -52.39 -28.01 19.62
CA ASN A 676 -52.36 -28.80 20.85
C ASN A 676 -50.91 -29.02 21.33
N VAL A 677 -50.44 -28.14 22.22
CA VAL A 677 -49.02 -27.98 22.58
C VAL A 677 -48.41 -29.22 23.27
N GLU A 678 -49.21 -30.05 23.92
CA GLU A 678 -48.73 -31.23 24.64
C GLU A 678 -48.13 -32.31 23.72
N VAL A 679 -48.52 -32.34 22.44
CA VAL A 679 -47.97 -33.29 21.44
C VAL A 679 -46.54 -32.91 21.03
N GLU A 680 -46.29 -31.62 20.83
CA GLU A 680 -44.99 -31.09 20.35
C GLU A 680 -43.89 -31.18 21.43
N MET A 681 -44.27 -31.40 22.71
CA MET A 681 -43.34 -31.63 23.82
C MET A 681 -42.91 -33.09 24.00
N LEU A 682 -43.67 -34.07 23.47
CA LEU A 682 -43.35 -35.50 23.63
C LEU A 682 -42.15 -35.92 22.77
N ASP A 683 -42.07 -35.46 21.51
CA ASP A 683 -40.96 -35.73 20.59
C ASP A 683 -39.59 -35.34 21.18
N ILE A 684 -39.52 -34.20 21.87
CA ILE A 684 -38.29 -33.66 22.44
C ILE A 684 -37.69 -34.61 23.50
N MET A 685 -38.55 -35.28 24.28
CA MET A 685 -38.09 -36.22 25.32
C MET A 685 -37.57 -37.55 24.75
N GLU A 686 -37.96 -37.95 23.54
CA GLU A 686 -37.47 -39.18 22.90
C GLU A 686 -36.14 -38.96 22.16
N ILE A 687 -35.89 -37.72 21.70
CA ILE A 687 -34.61 -37.28 21.13
C ILE A 687 -33.47 -37.32 22.17
N ASP A 688 -33.69 -36.78 23.39
CA ASP A 688 -32.68 -36.85 24.46
C ASP A 688 -32.39 -38.30 24.89
N LYS A 689 -33.44 -39.13 24.96
CA LYS A 689 -33.35 -40.54 25.36
C LYS A 689 -32.61 -41.41 24.34
N THR A 690 -32.67 -41.05 23.06
CA THR A 690 -31.87 -41.71 22.00
C THR A 690 -30.43 -41.20 21.98
N LEU A 691 -30.18 -39.91 22.24
CA LEU A 691 -28.83 -39.35 22.40
C LEU A 691 -28.02 -40.01 23.53
N ASP A 692 -28.61 -40.19 24.71
CA ASP A 692 -27.93 -40.85 25.84
C ASP A 692 -27.54 -42.30 25.51
N SER A 693 -28.36 -43.01 24.73
CA SER A 693 -28.07 -44.38 24.28
C SER A 693 -26.82 -44.47 23.39
N MET A 694 -26.47 -43.39 22.67
CA MET A 694 -25.29 -43.34 21.80
C MET A 694 -23.99 -43.03 22.55
N ASN A 695 -24.07 -42.25 23.65
CA ASN A 695 -22.89 -41.90 24.46
C ASN A 695 -22.32 -43.11 25.23
N GLY A 696 -23.16 -44.10 25.57
CA GLY A 696 -22.73 -45.30 26.30
C GLY A 696 -21.79 -46.26 25.55
N ARG A 697 -21.42 -45.99 24.28
CA ARG A 697 -20.73 -46.96 23.40
C ARG A 697 -19.34 -46.56 22.90
N ARG A 698 -18.68 -45.58 23.55
CA ARG A 698 -17.25 -45.27 23.39
C ARG A 698 -16.55 -45.23 24.76
N GLY A 699 -16.30 -46.41 25.33
CA GLY A 699 -15.84 -46.54 26.73
C GLY A 699 -15.12 -47.85 27.08
N THR A 700 -14.48 -48.50 26.11
CA THR A 700 -13.56 -49.65 26.29
C THR A 700 -12.47 -49.59 25.24
#